data_AF-A0A067P003-F1
#
_entry.id   AF-A0A067P003-F1
#
_cell.length_a   1.000
_cell.length_b   1.000
_cell.length_c   1.000
_cell.angle_alpha   90.00
_cell.angle_beta   90.00
_cell.angle_gamma   90.00
#
_symmetry.space_group_name_H-M   'P 1'
#
loop_
_entity.id
_entity.type
_entity.pdbx_description
1 polymer ?
#
loop_
_entity_poly.entity_id
_entity_poly.type
_entity_poly.pdbx_seq_one_letter_code
_entity_poly.pdbx_strand_id
1 'polypeptide(L)'
;MPPVNETASVFNAILFLVVTSTQSYSSRTRSFLVSLGPLDEGAVVRTLKHPDQALKEAQEHAQQTTVAHAERGKTLRMVGIGVGAVAGGILVGVTGGLAAPLVGSGVATILGWAGIGGTAVGLFASGLAGSAVVCGALFGAYGARSTAEMVERYTREVRDLKIVPVMPSKDTLAVRLCVSGWLDDAADVTAPWTIFDGDDTFALQWEVDALKDLANALSALIKSHAMKFAKVEIIKRTVFASLMASLSPIAWLKIGQIIDNPWMNAKALAVKTGAVLGELIAKRAFGNRPLTLTGYSLGSLVIFEALRYLASLPPKETTHLIQDVYLFGTPVPSDDVAWTASRRLVAGRLVNGYAADDYVLAVLSFMGGVGLSLPVHSLFVFNGSNFGVSGFIHNAVAGGTEGAAGVVGLVLGGFLIGLLEGRPPAAVPGSLSQIALAGLLVGIGTKLSNGCTSGHMLCGLSRLSTRSLAATLSFFISGAATTLLIHGSNLPSNSDFDWTVGDHGMRLLSLKAFCILISTILHTPWERYDGSSHTDTESSTRETFSLSTKRRLITFFTGLDFAVALHVSNLTDATRVLRFLVLPFHRAFDPSLAFLALGALPPAIYMYHTHRGSARLGKLPGTIATKIDSRLIGGAALFGVGWGLCGICPAPGLVNLGRAIVNRADATQFGLWLLGVVIGGRVAKS
;
A
#
# COMPACT_ATOMS: atom_id res chain seq x y z
N MET A 1 -0.68 43.67 -17.05
CA MET A 1 -0.24 43.31 -15.69
C MET A 1 0.81 44.31 -15.26
N PRO A 2 0.87 44.71 -13.99
CA PRO A 2 1.97 45.53 -13.47
C PRO A 2 3.31 44.81 -13.72
N PRO A 3 4.44 45.53 -13.75
CA PRO A 3 5.76 44.90 -13.85
C PRO A 3 5.97 43.89 -12.71
N VAL A 4 6.59 42.75 -13.01
CA VAL A 4 6.75 41.57 -12.11
C VAL A 4 7.30 41.94 -10.72
N ASN A 5 8.16 42.96 -10.67
CA ASN A 5 8.76 43.44 -9.42
C ASN A 5 7.76 44.16 -8.50
N GLU A 6 6.79 44.90 -9.06
CA GLU A 6 5.77 45.59 -8.25
C GLU A 6 4.76 44.60 -7.67
N THR A 7 4.41 43.54 -8.41
CA THR A 7 3.52 42.48 -7.92
C THR A 7 4.13 41.67 -6.78
N ALA A 8 5.43 41.39 -6.83
CA ALA A 8 6.14 40.68 -5.76
C ALA A 8 6.15 41.49 -4.46
N SER A 9 6.37 42.81 -4.53
CA SER A 9 6.30 43.70 -3.36
C SER A 9 4.91 43.72 -2.72
N VAL A 10 3.83 43.74 -3.52
CA VAL A 10 2.46 43.67 -3.00
C VAL A 10 2.20 42.35 -2.28
N PHE A 11 2.61 41.21 -2.87
CA PHE A 11 2.40 39.91 -2.24
C PHE A 11 3.24 39.70 -0.98
N ASN A 12 4.47 40.21 -0.93
CA ASN A 12 5.29 40.18 0.28
C ASN A 12 4.69 41.05 1.39
N ALA A 13 4.11 42.20 1.04
CA ALA A 13 3.41 43.07 1.98
C ALA A 13 2.14 42.40 2.54
N ILE A 14 1.35 41.73 1.69
CA ILE A 14 0.19 40.94 2.12
C ILE A 14 0.63 39.79 3.03
N LEU A 15 1.68 39.06 2.67
CA LEU A 15 2.23 37.98 3.47
C LEU A 15 2.65 38.46 4.86
N PHE A 16 3.39 39.58 4.94
CA PHE A 16 3.79 40.17 6.20
C PHE A 16 2.59 40.54 7.09
N LEU A 17 1.56 41.19 6.54
CA LEU A 17 0.34 41.52 7.29
C LEU A 17 -0.38 40.27 7.81
N VAL A 18 -0.55 39.26 6.97
CA VAL A 18 -1.21 38.02 7.37
C VAL A 18 -0.44 37.33 8.50
N VAL A 19 0.88 37.25 8.38
CA VAL A 19 1.74 36.58 9.36
C VAL A 19 1.76 37.32 10.69
N THR A 20 1.90 38.65 10.67
CA THR A 20 1.89 39.47 11.89
C THR A 20 0.51 39.52 12.58
N SER A 21 -0.57 39.54 11.80
CA SER A 21 -1.94 39.59 12.34
C SER A 21 -2.39 38.25 12.92
N THR A 22 -2.08 37.14 12.25
CA THR A 22 -2.54 35.80 12.66
C THR A 22 -1.54 35.04 13.51
N GLN A 23 -0.29 35.52 13.62
CA GLN A 23 0.82 34.83 14.29
C GLN A 23 1.05 33.41 13.73
N SER A 24 0.65 33.18 12.47
CA SER A 24 0.67 31.88 11.82
C SER A 24 0.91 32.03 10.32
N TYR A 25 1.52 31.03 9.71
CA TYR A 25 1.62 30.94 8.26
C TYR A 25 1.02 29.63 7.77
N SER A 26 -0.21 29.71 7.25
CA SER A 26 -0.96 28.54 6.77
C SER A 26 -0.40 28.01 5.46
N SER A 27 -0.36 26.68 5.32
CA SER A 27 -0.03 26.00 4.06
C SER A 27 -0.92 26.38 2.88
N ARG A 28 -2.20 26.70 3.14
CA ARG A 28 -3.15 27.16 2.13
C ARG A 28 -2.81 28.56 1.64
N THR A 29 -2.46 29.46 2.56
CA THR A 29 -2.04 30.83 2.23
C THR A 29 -0.76 30.81 1.40
N ARG A 30 0.25 30.02 1.81
CA ARG A 30 1.49 29.86 1.03
C ARG A 30 1.19 29.32 -0.37
N SER A 31 0.43 28.23 -0.47
CA SER A 31 0.08 27.62 -1.76
C SER A 31 -0.66 28.58 -2.69
N PHE A 32 -1.59 29.37 -2.14
CA PHE A 32 -2.33 30.38 -2.88
C PHE A 32 -1.42 31.51 -3.36
N LEU A 33 -0.61 32.11 -2.48
CA LEU A 33 0.25 33.23 -2.86
C LEU A 33 1.34 32.81 -3.86
N VAL A 34 1.95 31.62 -3.70
CA VAL A 34 2.93 31.07 -4.65
C VAL A 34 2.30 30.85 -6.04
N SER A 35 1.01 30.51 -6.11
CA SER A 35 0.30 30.33 -7.38
C SER A 35 0.09 31.65 -8.15
N LEU A 36 0.14 32.79 -7.47
CA LEU A 36 -0.08 34.12 -8.07
C LEU A 36 1.21 34.79 -8.53
N GLY A 37 2.38 34.41 -7.98
CA GLY A 37 3.66 34.98 -8.36
C GLY A 37 4.80 34.62 -7.40
N PRO A 38 6.03 35.06 -7.70
CA PRO A 38 7.19 34.83 -6.85
C PRO A 38 7.04 35.58 -5.51
N LEU A 39 7.35 34.90 -4.41
CA LEU A 39 7.38 35.44 -3.05
C LEU A 39 8.82 35.49 -2.54
N ASP A 40 9.20 36.60 -1.91
CA ASP A 40 10.45 36.70 -1.16
C ASP A 40 10.15 36.52 0.33
N GLU A 41 10.01 35.27 0.74
CA GLU A 41 9.80 34.90 2.14
C GLU A 41 11.00 35.32 3.02
N GLY A 42 12.21 35.37 2.44
CA GLY A 42 13.43 35.78 3.14
C GLY A 42 13.42 37.25 3.56
N ALA A 43 12.87 38.14 2.73
CA ALA A 43 12.67 39.55 3.09
C ALA A 43 11.70 39.69 4.28
N VAL A 44 10.62 38.90 4.32
CA VAL A 44 9.65 38.91 5.43
C VAL A 44 10.30 38.43 6.73
N VAL A 45 11.07 37.34 6.69
CA VAL A 45 11.81 36.85 7.87
C VAL A 45 12.81 37.89 8.39
N ARG A 46 13.63 38.48 7.51
CA ARG A 46 14.60 39.53 7.89
C ARG A 46 13.92 40.70 8.58
N THR A 47 12.78 41.13 8.03
CA THR A 47 11.97 42.22 8.60
C THR A 47 11.41 41.87 9.97
N LEU A 48 10.95 40.63 10.19
CA LEU A 48 10.43 40.16 11.48
C LEU A 48 11.53 40.04 12.55
N LYS A 49 12.72 39.57 12.19
CA LYS A 49 13.83 39.37 13.13
C LYS A 49 14.59 40.65 13.49
N HIS A 50 14.72 41.56 12.53
CA HIS A 50 15.49 42.80 12.69
C HIS A 50 14.64 44.02 12.33
N PRO A 51 13.58 44.30 13.11
CA PRO A 51 12.65 45.40 12.81
C PRO A 51 13.36 46.76 12.77
N ASP A 52 14.36 46.98 13.64
CA ASP A 52 15.10 48.26 13.71
C ASP A 52 16.01 48.50 12.50
N GLN A 53 16.61 47.43 11.95
CA GLN A 53 17.46 47.53 10.75
C GLN A 53 16.59 47.74 9.51
N ALA A 54 15.51 46.99 9.40
CA ALA A 54 14.51 47.15 8.35
C ALA A 54 13.95 48.59 8.34
N LEU A 55 13.71 49.17 9.52
CA LEU A 55 13.24 50.55 9.66
C LEU A 55 14.26 51.58 9.17
N LYS A 56 15.56 51.37 9.43
CA LYS A 56 16.63 52.27 8.96
C LYS A 56 16.81 52.20 7.45
N GLU A 57 16.90 51.01 6.87
CA GLU A 57 17.01 50.81 5.41
C GLU A 57 15.81 51.44 4.69
N ALA A 58 14.62 51.33 5.28
CA ALA A 58 13.40 51.94 4.82
C ALA A 58 13.44 53.48 4.81
N GLN A 59 13.94 54.08 5.90
CA GLN A 59 14.11 55.52 6.01
C GLN A 59 15.11 56.06 4.98
N GLU A 60 16.24 55.37 4.82
CA GLU A 60 17.27 55.73 3.84
C GLU A 60 16.74 55.65 2.40
N HIS A 61 16.01 54.59 2.04
CA HIS A 61 15.40 54.45 0.71
C HIS A 61 14.30 55.49 0.45
N ALA A 62 13.45 55.79 1.44
CA ALA A 62 12.43 56.82 1.34
C ALA A 62 13.04 58.22 1.15
N GLN A 63 14.17 58.48 1.81
CA GLN A 63 14.91 59.74 1.71
C GLN A 63 15.61 59.87 0.35
N GLN A 64 16.17 58.79 -0.19
CA GLN A 64 16.75 58.77 -1.55
C GLN A 64 15.68 58.94 -2.64
N THR A 65 14.51 58.30 -2.51
CA THR A 65 13.42 58.46 -3.49
C THR A 65 12.78 59.85 -3.44
N THR A 66 12.62 60.45 -2.26
CA THR A 66 12.15 61.84 -2.16
C THR A 66 13.13 62.83 -2.78
N VAL A 67 14.44 62.62 -2.61
CA VAL A 67 15.48 63.42 -3.28
C VAL A 67 15.45 63.22 -4.80
N ALA A 68 15.34 61.98 -5.29
CA ALA A 68 15.24 61.67 -6.73
C ALA A 68 13.96 62.24 -7.38
N HIS A 69 12.83 62.23 -6.67
CA HIS A 69 11.59 62.87 -7.11
C HIS A 69 11.66 64.40 -7.06
N ALA A 70 12.36 64.97 -6.07
CA ALA A 70 12.61 66.41 -5.99
C ALA A 70 13.52 66.91 -7.13
N GLU A 71 14.49 66.09 -7.57
CA GLU A 71 15.33 66.39 -8.73
C GLU A 71 14.57 66.26 -10.06
N ARG A 72 13.74 65.23 -10.24
CA ARG A 72 12.82 65.11 -11.39
C ARG A 72 11.79 66.24 -11.47
N GLY A 73 11.49 66.89 -10.35
CA GLY A 73 10.51 67.97 -10.22
C GLY A 73 10.99 69.37 -10.65
N LYS A 74 12.27 69.57 -10.97
CA LYS A 74 12.75 70.90 -11.44
C LYS A 74 12.25 71.27 -12.83
N THR A 75 11.86 70.31 -13.67
CA THR A 75 11.46 70.55 -15.06
C THR A 75 9.94 70.70 -15.26
N LEU A 76 9.12 70.38 -14.25
CA LEU A 76 7.65 70.36 -14.35
C LEU A 76 6.95 71.37 -13.43
N ARG A 77 7.62 72.47 -13.07
CA ARG A 77 7.05 73.51 -12.18
C ARG A 77 6.51 74.73 -12.92
N MET A 78 6.20 74.64 -14.23
CA MET A 78 5.74 75.81 -15.00
C MET A 78 4.51 75.61 -15.91
N VAL A 79 3.81 74.47 -15.88
CA VAL A 79 2.64 74.25 -16.79
C VAL A 79 1.37 73.72 -16.12
N GLY A 80 1.32 73.51 -14.79
CA GLY A 80 0.23 72.72 -14.20
C GLY A 80 -0.36 73.20 -12.88
N ILE A 81 -0.46 74.51 -12.63
CA ILE A 81 -1.26 75.02 -11.51
C ILE A 81 -2.72 75.07 -12.00
N GLY A 82 -3.51 74.05 -11.71
CA GLY A 82 -4.93 74.03 -12.10
C GLY A 82 -5.79 72.90 -11.56
N VAL A 83 -5.39 71.62 -11.64
CA VAL A 83 -6.34 70.51 -11.33
C VAL A 83 -5.73 69.31 -10.57
N GLY A 84 -4.41 69.25 -10.33
CA GLY A 84 -3.77 68.04 -9.76
C GLY A 84 -3.12 68.15 -8.38
N ALA A 85 -3.28 69.27 -7.66
CA ALA A 85 -2.37 69.62 -6.56
C ALA A 85 -2.84 69.26 -5.13
N VAL A 86 -3.95 68.54 -4.95
CA VAL A 86 -4.47 68.21 -3.59
C VAL A 86 -4.01 66.84 -3.07
N ALA A 87 -3.42 65.97 -3.89
CA ALA A 87 -3.08 64.61 -3.45
C ALA A 87 -1.59 64.35 -3.16
N GLY A 88 -0.67 65.21 -3.57
CA GLY A 88 0.76 64.85 -3.68
C GLY A 88 1.73 65.44 -2.64
N GLY A 89 1.28 66.33 -1.73
CA GLY A 89 2.19 67.26 -1.05
C GLY A 89 2.36 67.13 0.46
N ILE A 90 1.57 66.33 1.17
CA ILE A 90 1.54 66.33 2.65
C ILE A 90 1.55 64.89 3.19
N LEU A 91 2.68 64.21 3.09
CA LEU A 91 2.89 62.94 3.80
C LEU A 91 4.35 62.73 4.26
N VAL A 92 5.12 63.83 4.36
CA VAL A 92 6.53 63.81 4.81
C VAL A 92 6.68 64.31 6.27
N GLY A 93 5.59 64.69 6.94
CA GLY A 93 5.67 65.43 8.21
C GLY A 93 5.43 64.64 9.50
N VAL A 94 4.35 63.88 9.62
CA VAL A 94 3.93 63.31 10.92
C VAL A 94 3.08 62.07 10.62
N THR A 95 3.35 60.94 11.31
CA THR A 95 2.58 59.66 11.35
C THR A 95 3.10 58.37 10.66
N GLY A 96 4.41 58.24 10.40
CA GLY A 96 5.06 56.91 10.52
C GLY A 96 5.76 56.37 9.27
N GLY A 97 7.09 56.53 9.24
CA GLY A 97 7.99 55.84 8.30
C GLY A 97 8.26 54.38 8.67
N LEU A 98 7.21 53.59 8.95
CA LEU A 98 7.32 52.25 9.57
C LEU A 98 7.21 51.06 8.61
N ALA A 99 7.27 51.22 7.28
CA ALA A 99 6.99 50.10 6.36
C ALA A 99 7.81 50.05 5.05
N ALA A 100 8.89 50.82 4.89
CA ALA A 100 9.56 50.90 3.59
C ALA A 100 10.45 49.71 3.13
N PRO A 101 10.77 48.63 3.89
CA PRO A 101 11.54 47.53 3.30
C PRO A 101 10.69 46.64 2.36
N LEU A 102 9.37 46.63 2.55
CA LEU A 102 8.41 45.84 1.75
C LEU A 102 7.59 46.71 0.78
N VAL A 103 7.54 48.02 1.03
CA VAL A 103 6.78 48.98 0.23
C VAL A 103 7.73 49.65 -0.74
N GLY A 104 7.90 49.05 -1.93
CA GLY A 104 8.34 49.82 -3.09
C GLY A 104 7.38 51.00 -3.33
N SER A 105 7.87 52.09 -3.93
CA SER A 105 7.09 53.33 -4.17
C SER A 105 5.74 53.12 -4.90
N GLY A 106 5.55 51.96 -5.57
CA GLY A 106 4.31 51.54 -6.23
C GLY A 106 3.22 50.97 -5.31
N VAL A 107 3.54 50.39 -4.15
CA VAL A 107 2.53 49.67 -3.32
C VAL A 107 1.64 50.64 -2.55
N ALA A 108 2.21 51.73 -2.04
CA ALA A 108 1.45 52.79 -1.37
C ALA A 108 0.53 53.55 -2.34
N THR A 109 0.94 53.70 -3.60
CA THR A 109 0.15 54.34 -4.66
C THR A 109 -1.01 53.44 -5.13
N ILE A 110 -0.77 52.13 -5.28
CA ILE A 110 -1.82 51.16 -5.61
C ILE A 110 -2.82 51.01 -4.44
N LEU A 111 -2.38 50.84 -3.19
CA LEU A 111 -3.33 50.73 -2.07
C LEU A 111 -4.00 52.08 -1.70
N GLY A 112 -3.35 53.19 -2.04
CA GLY A 112 -3.90 54.55 -1.93
C GLY A 112 -5.07 54.80 -2.88
N TRP A 113 -5.04 54.24 -4.10
CA TRP A 113 -6.15 54.34 -5.08
C TRP A 113 -7.45 53.74 -4.55
N ALA A 114 -7.37 52.71 -3.70
CA ALA A 114 -8.50 52.06 -3.05
C ALA A 114 -8.96 52.73 -1.73
N GLY A 115 -8.33 53.83 -1.31
CA GLY A 115 -8.67 54.55 -0.07
C GLY A 115 -8.10 53.94 1.23
N ILE A 116 -7.20 52.95 1.13
CA ILE A 116 -6.68 52.14 2.27
C ILE A 116 -5.27 52.59 2.70
N GLY A 117 -4.70 53.61 2.04
CA GLY A 117 -3.30 54.04 2.24
C GLY A 117 -2.92 54.42 3.68
N GLY A 118 -3.78 55.12 4.41
CA GLY A 118 -3.53 55.50 5.82
C GLY A 118 -3.65 54.33 6.80
N THR A 119 -4.56 53.39 6.54
CA THR A 119 -4.77 52.20 7.38
C THR A 119 -3.68 51.15 7.20
N ALA A 120 -3.10 51.03 5.99
CA ALA A 120 -2.03 50.07 5.72
C ALA A 120 -0.77 50.38 6.54
N VAL A 121 -0.33 51.64 6.59
CA VAL A 121 0.87 52.06 7.35
C VAL A 121 0.71 51.79 8.85
N GLY A 122 -0.47 52.06 9.43
CA GLY A 122 -0.78 51.75 10.83
C GLY A 122 -0.80 50.24 11.13
N LEU A 123 -1.31 49.43 10.20
CA LEU A 123 -1.30 47.97 10.31
C LEU A 123 0.13 47.40 10.28
N PHE A 124 0.99 47.87 9.36
CA PHE A 124 2.40 47.44 9.29
C PHE A 124 3.19 47.84 10.55
N ALA A 125 3.00 49.07 11.04
CA ALA A 125 3.60 49.56 12.27
C ALA A 125 3.21 48.70 13.49
N SER A 126 1.93 48.33 13.59
CA SER A 126 1.44 47.45 14.66
C SER A 126 2.03 46.02 14.57
N GLY A 127 2.21 45.50 13.36
CA GLY A 127 2.81 44.19 13.13
C GLY A 127 4.29 44.13 13.52
N LEU A 128 5.05 45.21 13.27
CA LEU A 128 6.45 45.30 13.70
C LEU A 128 6.61 45.40 15.23
N ALA A 129 5.71 46.09 15.91
CA ALA A 129 5.71 46.18 17.38
C ALA A 129 5.49 44.81 18.07
N GLY A 130 4.81 43.88 17.40
CA GLY A 130 4.54 42.51 17.88
C GLY A 130 5.53 41.45 17.40
N SER A 131 6.61 41.83 16.71
CA SER A 131 7.50 40.90 16.00
C SER A 131 8.12 39.82 16.88
N ALA A 132 8.45 40.13 18.15
CA ALA A 132 8.99 39.14 19.09
C ALA A 132 7.98 38.03 19.42
N VAL A 133 6.69 38.37 19.59
CA VAL A 133 5.61 37.40 19.84
C VAL A 133 5.33 36.57 18.59
N VAL A 134 5.31 37.22 17.43
CA VAL A 134 5.12 36.57 16.12
C VAL A 134 6.26 35.60 15.82
N CYS A 135 7.52 36.02 16.02
CA CYS A 135 8.69 35.16 15.90
C CYS A 135 8.63 33.99 16.88
N GLY A 136 8.21 34.25 18.13
CA GLY A 136 7.99 33.20 19.13
C GLY A 136 6.88 32.22 18.78
N ALA A 137 5.88 32.60 17.99
CA ALA A 137 4.78 31.72 17.56
C ALA A 137 5.11 30.95 16.26
N LEU A 138 5.78 31.59 15.31
CA LEU A 138 6.16 30.98 14.01
C LEU A 138 7.36 30.07 14.15
N PHE A 139 8.42 30.57 14.77
CA PHE A 139 9.69 29.85 14.97
C PHE A 139 9.77 29.17 16.34
N GLY A 140 8.69 29.29 17.14
CA GLY A 140 8.59 28.87 18.53
C GLY A 140 9.35 27.61 18.89
N ALA A 141 10.21 27.75 19.89
CA ALA A 141 11.07 26.73 20.50
C ALA A 141 11.77 25.77 19.52
N TYR A 142 12.26 26.27 18.39
CA TYR A 142 13.46 25.67 17.79
C TYR A 142 14.67 25.94 18.73
N GLY A 143 14.75 25.11 19.76
CA GLY A 143 15.63 25.28 20.90
C GLY A 143 15.42 24.18 21.95
N ALA A 144 15.71 22.94 21.58
CA ALA A 144 16.13 21.80 22.42
C ALA A 144 15.30 21.35 23.65
N ARG A 145 14.30 22.08 24.16
CA ARG A 145 13.65 21.74 25.45
C ARG A 145 12.20 21.30 25.31
N SER A 146 11.29 22.09 24.73
CA SER A 146 9.86 21.69 24.63
C SER A 146 9.61 20.59 23.60
N THR A 147 10.28 20.62 22.44
CA THR A 147 10.20 19.54 21.44
C THR A 147 10.93 18.30 21.93
N ALA A 148 12.06 18.44 22.63
CA ALA A 148 12.72 17.31 23.26
C ALA A 148 11.85 16.69 24.36
N GLU A 149 11.22 17.47 25.24
CA GLU A 149 10.27 16.99 26.26
C GLU A 149 8.99 16.39 25.65
N MET A 150 8.54 16.91 24.50
CA MET A 150 7.41 16.33 23.76
C MET A 150 7.81 14.97 23.17
N VAL A 151 8.98 14.89 22.53
CA VAL A 151 9.53 13.66 21.95
C VAL A 151 9.92 12.63 23.02
N GLU A 152 10.49 13.07 24.15
CA GLU A 152 10.90 12.24 25.29
C GLU A 152 9.71 11.47 25.86
N ARG A 153 8.52 12.10 25.90
CA ARG A 153 7.29 11.44 26.35
C ARG A 153 6.89 10.23 25.50
N TYR A 154 7.30 10.17 24.23
CA TYR A 154 7.00 9.08 23.30
C TYR A 154 8.15 8.08 23.13
N THR A 155 9.26 8.26 23.86
CA THR A 155 10.40 7.30 23.83
C THR A 155 10.06 5.90 24.35
N ARG A 156 8.90 5.75 25.02
CA ARG A 156 8.35 4.46 25.42
C ARG A 156 7.72 3.67 24.27
N GLU A 157 7.26 4.36 23.23
CA GLU A 157 6.57 3.76 22.08
C GLU A 157 7.48 3.58 20.87
N VAL A 158 8.43 4.52 20.68
CA VAL A 158 9.42 4.53 19.61
C VAL A 158 10.79 4.89 20.18
N ARG A 159 11.78 4.01 19.99
CA ARG A 159 13.15 4.23 20.44
C ARG A 159 13.88 5.22 19.54
N ASP A 160 14.70 6.05 20.16
CA ASP A 160 15.58 7.03 19.51
C ASP A 160 14.87 8.00 18.55
N LEU A 161 13.58 8.27 18.79
CA LEU A 161 12.83 9.29 18.07
C LEU A 161 13.47 10.66 18.32
N LYS A 162 13.95 11.33 17.28
CA LYS A 162 14.52 12.69 17.34
C LYS A 162 14.25 13.46 16.06
N ILE A 163 14.09 14.77 16.17
CA ILE A 163 14.06 15.67 15.02
C ILE A 163 15.45 16.30 14.93
N VAL A 164 16.17 16.00 13.85
CA VAL A 164 17.57 16.39 13.66
C VAL A 164 17.66 17.42 12.54
N PRO A 165 18.28 18.60 12.76
CA PRO A 165 18.52 19.55 11.67
C PRO A 165 19.51 18.95 10.66
N VAL A 166 19.17 19.01 9.36
CA VAL A 166 20.08 18.57 8.28
C VAL A 166 21.17 19.60 8.03
N MET A 167 20.81 20.88 8.16
CA MET A 167 21.71 22.03 8.08
C MET A 167 21.39 23.00 9.23
N PRO A 168 22.30 23.93 9.57
CA PRO A 168 22.00 24.99 10.52
C PRO A 168 20.71 25.74 10.13
N SER A 169 19.82 25.96 11.11
CA SER A 169 18.53 26.60 10.87
C SER A 169 18.72 27.97 10.24
N LYS A 170 18.07 28.20 9.11
CA LYS A 170 17.96 29.52 8.46
C LYS A 170 16.75 30.29 9.01
N ASP A 171 15.90 29.62 9.79
CA ASP A 171 14.62 30.08 10.33
C ASP A 171 13.71 30.61 9.22
N THR A 172 13.49 29.79 8.21
CA THR A 172 12.60 30.12 7.10
C THR A 172 11.14 30.02 7.51
N LEU A 173 10.26 30.67 6.75
CA LEU A 173 8.82 30.65 7.02
C LEU A 173 8.18 29.27 6.81
N ALA A 174 8.84 28.35 6.11
CA ALA A 174 8.37 26.98 5.90
C ALA A 174 9.39 25.95 6.38
N VAL A 175 8.90 24.72 6.60
CA VAL A 175 9.70 23.61 7.12
C VAL A 175 9.58 22.41 6.19
N ARG A 176 10.70 21.73 5.93
CA ARG A 176 10.74 20.43 5.28
C ARG A 176 11.14 19.36 6.28
N LEU A 177 10.32 18.33 6.43
CA LEU A 177 10.64 17.15 7.21
C LEU A 177 10.89 15.97 6.28
N CYS A 178 12.08 15.42 6.37
CA CYS A 178 12.54 14.28 5.60
C CYS A 178 12.56 13.02 6.46
N VAL A 179 12.09 11.90 5.92
CA VAL A 179 12.03 10.62 6.65
C VAL A 179 12.66 9.51 5.82
N SER A 180 13.81 9.02 6.28
CA SER A 180 14.52 7.89 5.67
C SER A 180 13.84 6.56 6.01
N GLY A 181 13.83 5.62 5.05
CA GLY A 181 13.17 4.32 5.20
C GLY A 181 14.08 3.10 5.32
N TRP A 182 15.39 3.29 5.23
CA TRP A 182 16.46 2.33 5.55
C TRP A 182 17.75 3.14 5.68
N LEU A 183 18.72 2.64 6.46
CA LEU A 183 19.96 3.34 6.81
C LEU A 183 21.11 2.33 6.82
N ASP A 184 22.23 2.60 6.14
CA ASP A 184 23.44 1.80 6.31
C ASP A 184 24.16 2.23 7.61
N ASP A 185 24.24 3.54 7.83
CA ASP A 185 24.82 4.17 9.02
C ASP A 185 23.90 5.22 9.64
N ALA A 186 24.17 5.57 10.91
CA ALA A 186 23.39 6.59 11.62
C ALA A 186 23.47 7.99 10.96
N ALA A 187 24.52 8.25 10.18
CA ALA A 187 24.67 9.48 9.41
C ALA A 187 23.67 9.59 8.25
N ASP A 188 23.15 8.46 7.75
CA ASP A 188 22.20 8.42 6.63
C ASP A 188 20.82 8.97 7.00
N VAL A 189 20.59 9.27 8.28
CA VAL A 189 19.41 9.99 8.74
C VAL A 189 19.35 11.36 8.07
N THR A 190 20.47 12.07 7.96
CA THR A 190 20.53 13.43 7.41
C THR A 190 21.23 13.51 6.05
N ALA A 191 22.21 12.64 5.78
CA ALA A 191 23.07 12.73 4.61
C ALA A 191 22.32 12.83 3.26
N PRO A 192 21.29 12.02 2.96
CA PRO A 192 20.56 12.08 1.68
C PRO A 192 19.81 13.39 1.45
N TRP A 193 19.52 14.13 2.53
CA TRP A 193 18.64 15.29 2.51
C TRP A 193 19.40 16.62 2.41
N THR A 194 20.73 16.58 2.41
CA THR A 194 21.61 17.74 2.22
C THR A 194 21.49 18.39 0.84
N ILE A 195 20.86 17.69 -0.11
CA ILE A 195 20.61 18.19 -1.48
C ILE A 195 19.59 19.32 -1.55
N PHE A 196 18.75 19.47 -0.52
CA PHE A 196 17.68 20.46 -0.52
C PHE A 196 18.20 21.82 -0.04
N ASP A 197 17.96 22.87 -0.84
CA ASP A 197 18.18 24.26 -0.45
C ASP A 197 16.83 25.01 -0.31
N GLY A 198 16.87 26.19 0.31
CA GLY A 198 15.69 27.01 0.61
C GLY A 198 15.18 26.83 2.04
N ASP A 199 14.09 26.07 2.20
CA ASP A 199 13.36 25.86 3.46
C ASP A 199 14.21 25.10 4.51
N ASP A 200 13.98 25.40 5.80
CA ASP A 200 14.57 24.70 6.94
C ASP A 200 14.27 23.20 6.84
N THR A 201 15.33 22.41 6.66
CA THR A 201 15.21 20.98 6.43
C THR A 201 15.63 20.20 7.68
N PHE A 202 14.72 19.38 8.17
CA PHE A 202 14.92 18.46 9.29
C PHE A 202 14.77 17.02 8.81
N ALA A 203 15.50 16.12 9.44
CA ALA A 203 15.32 14.68 9.31
C ALA A 203 14.67 14.11 10.56
N LEU A 204 13.74 13.18 10.38
CA LEU A 204 13.23 12.37 11.47
C LEU A 204 14.16 11.17 11.69
N GLN A 205 14.83 11.16 12.84
CA GLN A 205 15.50 9.96 13.35
C GLN A 205 14.47 9.10 14.06
N TRP A 206 14.40 7.82 13.71
CA TRP A 206 13.53 6.83 14.35
C TRP A 206 14.15 5.44 14.19
N GLU A 207 14.12 4.63 15.24
CA GLU A 207 14.41 3.19 15.19
C GLU A 207 15.64 2.82 14.35
N VAL A 208 16.76 3.54 14.58
CA VAL A 208 17.98 3.46 13.76
C VAL A 208 18.49 2.03 13.65
N ASP A 209 18.49 1.28 14.75
CA ASP A 209 18.94 -0.11 14.77
C ASP A 209 18.06 -1.00 13.88
N ALA A 210 16.73 -0.84 13.92
CA ALA A 210 15.82 -1.61 13.09
C ALA A 210 15.97 -1.26 11.59
N LEU A 211 16.23 0.02 11.28
CA LEU A 211 16.51 0.45 9.90
C LEU A 211 17.85 -0.06 9.37
N LYS A 212 18.87 -0.17 10.24
CA LYS A 212 20.16 -0.78 9.91
C LYS A 212 20.07 -2.29 9.71
N ASP A 213 19.32 -2.99 10.56
CA ASP A 213 19.06 -4.42 10.38
C ASP A 213 18.34 -4.68 9.05
N LEU A 214 17.40 -3.81 8.69
CA LEU A 214 16.74 -3.87 7.39
C LEU A 214 17.73 -3.63 6.23
N ALA A 215 18.55 -2.58 6.31
CA ALA A 215 19.54 -2.26 5.28
C ALA A 215 20.55 -3.40 5.10
N ASN A 216 21.02 -3.99 6.20
CA ASN A 216 21.90 -5.16 6.19
C ASN A 216 21.25 -6.37 5.50
N ALA A 217 19.97 -6.64 5.78
CA ALA A 217 19.23 -7.71 5.13
C ALA A 217 19.05 -7.46 3.63
N LEU A 218 18.72 -6.24 3.23
CA LEU A 218 18.59 -5.83 1.81
C LEU A 218 19.94 -5.88 1.07
N SER A 219 21.01 -5.41 1.71
CA SER A 219 22.37 -5.45 1.18
C SER A 219 22.88 -6.88 1.02
N ALA A 220 22.57 -7.77 1.98
CA ALA A 220 22.89 -9.20 1.88
C ALA A 220 22.16 -9.85 0.70
N LEU A 221 20.89 -9.49 0.47
CA LEU A 221 20.13 -9.93 -0.70
C LEU A 221 20.80 -9.50 -2.01
N ILE A 222 21.11 -8.20 -2.15
CA ILE A 222 21.72 -7.64 -3.36
C ILE A 222 23.09 -8.27 -3.62
N LYS A 223 23.95 -8.39 -2.60
CA LYS A 223 25.30 -8.99 -2.73
C LYS A 223 25.22 -10.49 -3.10
N SER A 224 24.25 -11.21 -2.55
CA SER A 224 24.02 -12.63 -2.89
C SER A 224 23.58 -12.84 -4.35
N HIS A 225 22.97 -11.82 -4.97
CA HIS A 225 22.60 -11.80 -6.38
C HIS A 225 23.70 -11.24 -7.28
N ALA A 226 24.38 -10.16 -6.89
CA ALA A 226 25.42 -9.50 -7.69
C ALA A 226 26.60 -10.44 -8.02
N MET A 227 27.00 -11.32 -7.11
CA MET A 227 28.09 -12.28 -7.33
C MET A 227 27.79 -13.34 -8.40
N LYS A 228 26.52 -13.55 -8.80
CA LYS A 228 26.15 -14.47 -9.88
C LYS A 228 26.01 -13.80 -11.25
N PHE A 229 25.88 -12.48 -11.32
CA PHE A 229 25.71 -11.75 -12.58
C PHE A 229 27.04 -11.37 -13.27
N ALA A 230 28.15 -11.29 -12.54
CA ALA A 230 29.47 -10.96 -13.11
C ALA A 230 30.08 -12.06 -14.00
N LYS A 231 29.44 -13.24 -14.15
CA LYS A 231 30.02 -14.39 -14.86
C LYS A 231 29.23 -14.92 -16.06
N VAL A 232 28.18 -14.25 -16.55
CA VAL A 232 27.44 -14.78 -17.72
C VAL A 232 27.06 -13.69 -18.73
N GLU A 233 28.04 -13.29 -19.53
CA GLU A 233 27.91 -12.45 -20.73
C GLU A 233 27.09 -13.13 -21.87
N ILE A 234 26.56 -14.35 -21.67
CA ILE A 234 25.86 -15.16 -22.69
C ILE A 234 24.38 -15.37 -22.35
N ILE A 235 23.72 -14.36 -21.77
CA ILE A 235 22.27 -14.41 -21.46
C ILE A 235 21.51 -13.26 -22.16
N LYS A 236 22.09 -12.63 -23.18
CA LYS A 236 21.48 -11.47 -23.88
C LYS A 236 20.30 -11.81 -24.83
N ARG A 237 19.70 -13.02 -24.81
CA ARG A 237 18.67 -13.35 -25.83
C ARG A 237 17.37 -14.03 -25.41
N THR A 238 17.07 -14.26 -24.14
CA THR A 238 15.74 -14.78 -23.80
C THR A 238 15.28 -14.29 -22.43
N VAL A 239 14.11 -13.64 -22.42
CA VAL A 239 13.28 -13.26 -21.27
C VAL A 239 13.09 -14.42 -20.26
N PHE A 240 13.36 -15.66 -20.67
CA PHE A 240 13.36 -16.85 -19.82
C PHE A 240 14.60 -17.05 -18.93
N ALA A 241 15.68 -16.30 -19.12
CA ALA A 241 16.91 -16.53 -18.36
C ALA A 241 16.90 -15.84 -16.99
N SER A 242 16.22 -14.70 -16.85
CA SER A 242 15.88 -14.11 -15.54
C SER A 242 14.94 -15.04 -14.75
N LEU A 243 13.98 -15.66 -15.45
CA LEU A 243 13.07 -16.67 -14.91
C LEU A 243 13.80 -17.96 -14.46
N MET A 244 14.87 -18.36 -15.16
CA MET A 244 15.65 -19.57 -14.84
C MET A 244 16.70 -19.35 -13.74
N ALA A 245 17.32 -18.16 -13.67
CA ALA A 245 18.21 -17.81 -12.57
C ALA A 245 17.46 -17.71 -11.22
N SER A 246 16.17 -17.33 -11.26
CA SER A 246 15.29 -17.26 -10.08
C SER A 246 14.75 -18.62 -9.63
N LEU A 247 15.11 -19.75 -10.26
CA LEU A 247 14.57 -21.07 -9.94
C LEU A 247 15.45 -21.92 -8.98
N SER A 248 16.53 -21.38 -8.38
CA SER A 248 17.34 -22.16 -7.42
C SER A 248 16.69 -22.18 -6.01
N PRO A 249 16.11 -23.30 -5.53
CA PRO A 249 15.27 -23.32 -4.32
C PRO A 249 16.03 -23.02 -3.02
N ILE A 250 17.33 -23.31 -2.99
CA ILE A 250 18.19 -23.15 -1.80
C ILE A 250 18.55 -21.67 -1.54
N ALA A 251 18.61 -20.85 -2.59
CA ALA A 251 18.86 -19.41 -2.44
C ALA A 251 17.65 -18.71 -1.79
N TRP A 252 16.43 -19.07 -2.20
CA TRP A 252 15.20 -18.40 -1.76
C TRP A 252 14.75 -18.74 -0.34
N LEU A 253 14.96 -19.98 0.11
CA LEU A 253 14.67 -20.37 1.51
C LEU A 253 15.54 -19.63 2.52
N LYS A 254 16.79 -19.31 2.17
CA LYS A 254 17.66 -18.46 3.01
C LYS A 254 17.25 -16.99 2.92
N ILE A 255 16.81 -16.50 1.77
CA ILE A 255 16.40 -15.11 1.55
C ILE A 255 15.16 -14.72 2.39
N GLY A 256 14.12 -15.56 2.43
CA GLY A 256 12.91 -15.27 3.22
C GLY A 256 13.20 -15.17 4.72
N GLN A 257 13.99 -16.10 5.26
CA GLN A 257 14.37 -16.09 6.69
C GLN A 257 15.25 -14.91 7.10
N ILE A 258 16.03 -14.34 6.16
CA ILE A 258 16.93 -13.21 6.42
C ILE A 258 16.18 -11.87 6.41
N ILE A 259 15.09 -11.75 5.66
CA ILE A 259 14.37 -10.47 5.44
C ILE A 259 13.11 -10.35 6.30
N ASP A 260 12.39 -11.46 6.54
CA ASP A 260 11.05 -11.42 7.17
C ASP A 260 11.06 -10.81 8.56
N ASN A 261 12.08 -11.10 9.37
CA ASN A 261 12.16 -10.61 10.74
C ASN A 261 12.52 -9.10 10.79
N PRO A 262 13.61 -8.62 10.16
CA PRO A 262 13.92 -7.18 10.15
C PRO A 262 12.86 -6.32 9.47
N TRP A 263 12.31 -6.73 8.32
CA TRP A 263 11.33 -5.93 7.58
C TRP A 263 10.01 -5.80 8.33
N MET A 264 9.45 -6.91 8.83
CA MET A 264 8.18 -6.85 9.56
C MET A 264 8.30 -6.07 10.86
N ASN A 265 9.43 -6.22 11.56
CA ASN A 265 9.71 -5.43 12.76
C ASN A 265 9.81 -3.93 12.43
N ALA A 266 10.65 -3.56 11.45
CA ALA A 266 10.83 -2.16 11.05
C ALA A 266 9.53 -1.54 10.53
N LYS A 267 8.69 -2.30 9.81
CA LYS A 267 7.37 -1.85 9.36
C LYS A 267 6.40 -1.61 10.52
N ALA A 268 6.32 -2.55 11.47
CA ALA A 268 5.46 -2.39 12.65
C ALA A 268 5.85 -1.15 13.47
N LEU A 269 7.16 -0.91 13.58
CA LEU A 269 7.71 0.30 14.19
C LEU A 269 7.39 1.56 13.37
N ALA A 270 7.46 1.50 12.04
CA ALA A 270 7.10 2.62 11.15
C ALA A 270 5.66 3.11 11.38
N VAL A 271 4.71 2.18 11.56
CA VAL A 271 3.30 2.52 11.83
C VAL A 271 3.16 3.28 13.14
N LYS A 272 3.84 2.82 14.20
CA LYS A 272 3.84 3.51 15.51
C LYS A 272 4.48 4.89 15.42
N THR A 273 5.64 4.98 14.78
CA THR A 273 6.35 6.24 14.51
C THR A 273 5.48 7.21 13.73
N GLY A 274 4.71 6.74 12.75
CA GLY A 274 3.77 7.56 11.99
C GLY A 274 2.67 8.15 12.87
N ALA A 275 2.07 7.36 13.76
CA ALA A 275 1.07 7.87 14.71
C ALA A 275 1.64 8.96 15.63
N VAL A 276 2.84 8.73 16.19
CA VAL A 276 3.53 9.73 17.03
C VAL A 276 3.86 10.99 16.23
N LEU A 277 4.37 10.84 15.00
CA LEU A 277 4.65 11.97 14.12
C LEU A 277 3.38 12.78 13.82
N GLY A 278 2.26 12.11 13.57
CA GLY A 278 0.95 12.76 13.38
C GLY A 278 0.55 13.59 14.60
N GLU A 279 0.77 13.07 15.81
CA GLU A 279 0.50 13.81 17.05
C GLU A 279 1.43 15.01 17.24
N LEU A 280 2.73 14.87 16.93
CA LEU A 280 3.70 15.98 16.96
C LEU A 280 3.30 17.10 15.99
N ILE A 281 2.84 16.75 14.79
CA ILE A 281 2.35 17.71 13.80
C ILE A 281 1.08 18.41 14.32
N ALA A 282 0.13 17.66 14.90
CA ALA A 282 -1.09 18.23 15.48
C ALA A 282 -0.79 19.21 16.62
N LYS A 283 0.20 18.90 17.47
CA LYS A 283 0.65 19.73 18.60
C LYS A 283 1.57 20.89 18.22
N ARG A 284 1.80 21.13 16.92
CA ARG A 284 2.66 22.22 16.42
C ARG A 284 4.13 22.12 16.85
N ALA A 285 4.67 20.91 16.90
CA ALA A 285 6.09 20.71 17.21
C ALA A 285 7.05 21.45 16.24
N PHE A 286 6.59 21.79 15.03
CA PHE A 286 7.35 22.53 14.00
C PHE A 286 7.03 24.03 13.96
N GLY A 287 6.24 24.53 14.91
CA GLY A 287 5.70 25.89 14.94
C GLY A 287 4.48 26.07 14.03
N ASN A 288 3.98 27.30 13.92
CA ASN A 288 2.86 27.64 13.05
C ASN A 288 3.30 27.89 11.60
N ARG A 289 4.11 26.98 11.06
CA ARG A 289 4.70 27.05 9.71
C ARG A 289 4.15 25.94 8.81
N PRO A 290 4.05 26.16 7.50
CA PRO A 290 3.65 25.14 6.55
C PRO A 290 4.74 24.06 6.42
N LEU A 291 4.30 22.80 6.46
CA LEU A 291 5.17 21.64 6.48
C LEU A 291 5.17 20.91 5.13
N THR A 292 6.36 20.66 4.59
CA THR A 292 6.57 19.75 3.45
C THR A 292 7.11 18.42 3.97
N LEU A 293 6.47 17.31 3.62
CA LEU A 293 6.88 15.97 4.04
C LEU A 293 7.51 15.21 2.87
N THR A 294 8.72 14.68 3.05
CA THR A 294 9.40 13.89 2.02
C THR A 294 9.92 12.59 2.63
N GLY A 295 9.63 11.45 2.03
CA GLY A 295 10.16 10.19 2.52
C GLY A 295 10.21 9.11 1.46
N TYR A 296 11.04 8.09 1.71
CA TYR A 296 11.16 6.91 0.85
C TYR A 296 11.00 5.63 1.66
N SER A 297 10.59 4.53 1.01
CA SER A 297 10.44 3.20 1.62
C SER A 297 9.62 3.25 2.93
N LEU A 298 10.09 2.64 4.02
CA LEU A 298 9.40 2.70 5.32
C LEU A 298 9.26 4.12 5.88
N GLY A 299 10.13 5.06 5.52
CA GLY A 299 10.01 6.46 5.93
C GLY A 299 8.82 7.15 5.26
N SER A 300 8.48 6.75 4.03
CA SER A 300 7.25 7.19 3.39
C SER A 300 5.99 6.56 4.02
N LEU A 301 6.09 5.34 4.57
CA LEU A 301 5.03 4.72 5.37
C LEU A 301 4.79 5.47 6.69
N VAL A 302 5.85 5.90 7.38
CA VAL A 302 5.75 6.77 8.58
C VAL A 302 4.95 8.02 8.25
N ILE A 303 5.28 8.70 7.14
CA ILE A 303 4.55 9.89 6.69
C ILE A 303 3.08 9.56 6.39
N PHE A 304 2.83 8.46 5.68
CA PHE A 304 1.47 8.07 5.32
C PHE A 304 0.61 7.78 6.55
N GLU A 305 1.13 7.07 7.55
CA GLU A 305 0.43 6.81 8.80
C GLU A 305 0.23 8.08 9.65
N ALA A 306 1.18 9.04 9.60
CA ALA A 306 0.98 10.37 10.18
C ALA A 306 -0.18 11.13 9.53
N LEU A 307 -0.32 11.05 8.20
CA LEU A 307 -1.47 11.63 7.48
C LEU A 307 -2.77 10.95 7.88
N ARG A 308 -2.79 9.62 8.03
CA ARG A 308 -3.98 8.89 8.49
C ARG A 308 -4.41 9.30 9.89
N TYR A 309 -3.46 9.47 10.81
CA TYR A 309 -3.73 10.00 12.14
C TYR A 309 -4.36 11.39 12.07
N LEU A 310 -3.75 12.32 11.33
CA LEU A 310 -4.27 13.68 11.14
C LEU A 310 -5.64 13.70 10.45
N ALA A 311 -5.91 12.75 9.56
CA ALA A 311 -7.19 12.64 8.88
C ALA A 311 -8.34 12.27 9.83
N SER A 312 -8.03 11.58 10.93
CA SER A 312 -8.99 11.24 11.98
C SER A 312 -9.39 12.43 12.86
N LEU A 313 -8.60 13.51 12.86
CA LEU A 313 -8.86 14.72 13.63
C LEU A 313 -9.80 15.70 12.88
N PRO A 314 -10.47 16.62 13.60
CA PRO A 314 -11.38 17.60 13.01
C PRO A 314 -10.71 18.43 11.90
N PRO A 315 -11.38 18.66 10.75
CA PRO A 315 -10.80 19.39 9.62
C PRO A 315 -10.24 20.78 9.96
N LYS A 316 -10.87 21.51 10.88
CA LYS A 316 -10.45 22.87 11.25
C LYS A 316 -9.02 22.91 11.80
N GLU A 317 -8.59 21.84 12.47
CA GLU A 317 -7.29 21.79 13.16
C GLU A 317 -6.16 21.32 12.24
N THR A 318 -6.47 20.61 11.15
CA THR A 318 -5.46 19.89 10.36
C THR A 318 -5.24 20.44 8.95
N THR A 319 -6.23 21.10 8.34
CA THR A 319 -6.17 21.45 6.91
C THR A 319 -5.19 22.56 6.51
N HIS A 320 -4.46 23.12 7.46
CA HIS A 320 -3.57 24.26 7.28
C HIS A 320 -2.12 23.96 7.68
N LEU A 321 -1.83 22.72 8.06
CA LEU A 321 -0.53 22.26 8.54
C LEU A 321 0.40 21.88 7.39
N ILE A 322 -0.11 21.07 6.45
CA ILE A 322 0.70 20.39 5.45
C ILE A 322 0.56 21.10 4.10
N GLN A 323 1.70 21.41 3.50
CA GLN A 323 1.77 22.03 2.18
C GLN A 323 1.91 20.97 1.10
N ASP A 324 3.04 20.27 1.07
CA ASP A 324 3.35 19.28 0.03
C ASP A 324 3.81 17.96 0.67
N VAL A 325 3.55 16.85 -0.01
CA VAL A 325 3.94 15.52 0.42
C VAL A 325 4.52 14.75 -0.77
N TYR A 326 5.74 14.22 -0.59
CA TYR A 326 6.47 13.44 -1.59
C TYR A 326 6.83 12.08 -0.99
N LEU A 327 6.23 11.03 -1.54
CA LEU A 327 6.39 9.66 -1.08
C LEU A 327 7.04 8.83 -2.19
N PHE A 328 8.07 8.06 -1.87
CA PHE A 328 8.78 7.23 -2.85
C PHE A 328 8.83 5.77 -2.40
N GLY A 329 8.37 4.83 -3.24
CA GLY A 329 8.42 3.40 -2.93
C GLY A 329 7.62 3.04 -1.68
N THR A 330 6.44 3.66 -1.51
CA THR A 330 5.65 3.53 -0.28
C THR A 330 4.97 2.17 -0.19
N PRO A 331 5.23 1.37 0.87
CA PRO A 331 4.64 0.05 1.04
C PRO A 331 3.24 0.15 1.65
N VAL A 332 2.37 0.99 1.08
CA VAL A 332 0.97 1.19 1.50
C VAL A 332 0.02 0.79 0.37
N PRO A 333 -1.16 0.24 0.70
CA PRO A 333 -2.22 0.02 -0.28
C PRO A 333 -2.65 1.32 -0.97
N SER A 334 -3.22 1.22 -2.16
CA SER A 334 -3.70 2.35 -2.95
C SER A 334 -5.16 2.70 -2.68
N ASP A 335 -5.64 2.46 -1.46
CA ASP A 335 -7.05 2.59 -1.08
C ASP A 335 -7.58 4.01 -1.31
N ASP A 336 -8.59 4.16 -2.15
CA ASP A 336 -9.17 5.45 -2.52
C ASP A 336 -9.60 6.25 -1.29
N VAL A 337 -10.12 5.59 -0.25
CA VAL A 337 -10.58 6.26 0.98
C VAL A 337 -9.39 6.86 1.74
N ALA A 338 -8.34 6.08 1.98
CA ALA A 338 -7.13 6.53 2.67
C ALA A 338 -6.37 7.64 1.91
N TRP A 339 -6.26 7.53 0.58
CA TRP A 339 -5.59 8.54 -0.25
C TRP A 339 -6.42 9.81 -0.41
N THR A 340 -7.75 9.71 -0.50
CA THR A 340 -8.65 10.88 -0.49
C THR A 340 -8.57 11.61 0.85
N ALA A 341 -8.57 10.86 1.96
CA ALA A 341 -8.42 11.41 3.29
C ALA A 341 -7.06 12.11 3.46
N SER A 342 -5.98 11.51 2.94
CA SER A 342 -4.64 12.13 2.90
C SER A 342 -4.61 13.39 2.02
N ARG A 343 -5.23 13.33 0.83
CA ARG A 343 -5.29 14.46 -0.11
C ARG A 343 -6.00 15.67 0.51
N ARG A 344 -7.04 15.47 1.33
CA ARG A 344 -7.75 16.54 2.06
C ARG A 344 -6.84 17.39 2.94
N LEU A 345 -5.77 16.80 3.48
CA LEU A 345 -4.87 17.44 4.44
C LEU A 345 -3.81 18.32 3.77
N VAL A 346 -3.45 17.98 2.53
CA VAL A 346 -2.34 18.61 1.80
C VAL A 346 -2.87 19.81 1.02
N ALA A 347 -2.30 21.01 1.21
CA ALA A 347 -2.76 22.19 0.47
C ALA A 347 -2.30 22.17 -1.00
N GLY A 348 -1.05 21.77 -1.24
CA GLY A 348 -0.40 21.69 -2.54
C GLY A 348 -0.44 20.28 -3.13
N ARG A 349 0.73 19.71 -3.40
CA ARG A 349 0.92 18.45 -4.13
C ARG A 349 1.08 17.27 -3.17
N LEU A 350 0.34 16.19 -3.43
CA LEU A 350 0.57 14.85 -2.88
C LEU A 350 1.08 13.97 -4.02
N VAL A 351 2.35 13.57 -3.95
CA VAL A 351 3.04 12.82 -5.01
C VAL A 351 3.49 11.47 -4.47
N ASN A 352 3.09 10.40 -5.15
CA ASN A 352 3.59 9.04 -4.91
C ASN A 352 4.43 8.59 -6.11
N GLY A 353 5.75 8.52 -5.93
CA GLY A 353 6.69 8.03 -6.92
C GLY A 353 6.99 6.54 -6.72
N TYR A 354 6.92 5.75 -7.79
CA TYR A 354 7.25 4.33 -7.75
C TYR A 354 8.11 3.94 -8.97
N ALA A 355 8.93 2.90 -8.81
CA ALA A 355 9.67 2.29 -9.90
C ALA A 355 8.92 1.04 -10.38
N ALA A 356 8.71 0.91 -11.69
CA ALA A 356 8.04 -0.27 -12.27
C ALA A 356 8.86 -1.56 -12.08
N ASP A 357 10.18 -1.43 -11.92
CA ASP A 357 11.13 -2.54 -11.77
C ASP A 357 11.52 -2.80 -10.30
N ASP A 358 10.68 -2.45 -9.33
CA ASP A 358 10.95 -2.70 -7.90
C ASP A 358 10.77 -4.19 -7.54
N TYR A 359 11.86 -4.94 -7.63
CA TYR A 359 11.90 -6.36 -7.29
C TYR A 359 11.71 -6.64 -5.80
N VAL A 360 11.97 -5.68 -4.90
CA VAL A 360 11.87 -5.90 -3.44
C VAL A 360 10.40 -6.03 -3.04
N LEU A 361 9.54 -5.16 -3.57
CA LEU A 361 8.10 -5.24 -3.36
C LEU A 361 7.47 -6.48 -4.05
N ALA A 362 8.04 -6.91 -5.19
CA ALA A 362 7.63 -8.13 -5.89
C ALA A 362 7.99 -9.42 -5.14
N VAL A 363 9.15 -9.48 -4.48
CA VAL A 363 9.58 -10.62 -3.63
C VAL A 363 8.73 -10.73 -2.38
N LEU A 364 8.32 -9.62 -1.76
CA LEU A 364 7.39 -9.64 -0.62
C LEU A 364 6.00 -10.19 -1.02
N SER A 365 5.59 -10.00 -2.28
CA SER A 365 4.34 -10.53 -2.85
C SER A 365 4.39 -12.05 -3.14
N PHE A 366 5.59 -12.66 -3.16
CA PHE A 366 5.82 -14.08 -3.48
C PHE A 366 5.39 -15.03 -2.35
N MET A 367 5.41 -14.58 -1.09
CA MET A 367 5.23 -15.45 0.08
C MET A 367 3.81 -16.03 0.25
N GLY A 368 2.78 -15.36 -0.26
CA GLY A 368 1.40 -15.88 -0.22
C GLY A 368 1.23 -17.19 -0.99
N GLY A 369 1.98 -17.37 -2.10
CA GLY A 369 1.88 -18.55 -2.96
C GLY A 369 2.41 -19.82 -2.30
N VAL A 370 3.43 -19.71 -1.46
CA VAL A 370 4.03 -20.84 -0.72
C VAL A 370 2.99 -21.50 0.19
N GLY A 371 2.09 -20.72 0.77
CA GLY A 371 1.03 -21.19 1.65
C GLY A 371 0.01 -22.13 0.98
N LEU A 372 -0.13 -22.09 -0.34
CA LEU A 372 -1.05 -22.93 -1.12
C LEU A 372 -0.47 -24.33 -1.42
N SER A 373 0.85 -24.45 -1.48
CA SER A 373 1.53 -25.72 -1.84
C SER A 373 1.43 -26.77 -0.73
N LEU A 374 1.46 -26.34 0.53
CA LEU A 374 1.42 -27.18 1.72
C LEU A 374 0.15 -28.05 1.82
N PRO A 375 -1.08 -27.49 1.80
CA PRO A 375 -2.30 -28.30 1.89
C PRO A 375 -2.47 -29.23 0.69
N VAL A 376 -2.08 -28.79 -0.50
CA VAL A 376 -2.17 -29.62 -1.71
C VAL A 376 -1.31 -30.89 -1.58
N HIS A 377 -0.12 -30.78 -1.00
CA HIS A 377 0.81 -31.90 -0.86
C HIS A 377 0.55 -32.74 0.38
N SER A 378 0.06 -32.15 1.48
CA SER A 378 -0.30 -32.92 2.67
C SER A 378 -1.36 -33.97 2.32
N LEU A 379 -2.42 -33.61 1.60
CA LEU A 379 -3.44 -34.58 1.22
C LEU A 379 -2.90 -35.72 0.34
N PHE A 380 -1.98 -35.41 -0.57
CA PHE A 380 -1.33 -36.41 -1.42
C PHE A 380 -0.44 -37.36 -0.61
N VAL A 381 0.42 -36.83 0.26
CA VAL A 381 1.34 -37.62 1.09
C VAL A 381 0.60 -38.51 2.09
N PHE A 382 -0.52 -38.04 2.62
CA PHE A 382 -1.20 -38.79 3.68
C PHE A 382 -2.34 -39.64 3.17
N ASN A 383 -3.27 -39.10 2.37
CA ASN A 383 -4.43 -39.85 1.90
C ASN A 383 -4.21 -40.56 0.57
N GLY A 384 -3.08 -40.31 -0.13
CA GLY A 384 -2.87 -40.76 -1.50
C GLY A 384 -3.82 -40.10 -2.51
N SER A 385 -4.57 -39.08 -2.09
CA SER A 385 -5.60 -38.41 -2.89
C SER A 385 -5.09 -37.09 -3.45
N ASN A 386 -5.52 -36.74 -4.66
CA ASN A 386 -5.23 -35.44 -5.26
C ASN A 386 -6.13 -34.38 -4.65
N PHE A 387 -5.57 -33.22 -4.31
CA PHE A 387 -6.35 -32.08 -3.82
C PHE A 387 -7.14 -31.43 -4.97
N GLY A 388 -8.43 -31.77 -5.06
CA GLY A 388 -9.33 -31.27 -6.12
C GLY A 388 -10.65 -30.82 -5.54
N VAL A 389 -10.89 -29.51 -5.45
CA VAL A 389 -12.10 -28.97 -4.81
C VAL A 389 -13.37 -29.32 -5.58
N SER A 390 -13.33 -29.26 -6.91
CA SER A 390 -14.45 -29.77 -7.74
C SER A 390 -14.71 -31.26 -7.50
N GLY A 391 -13.65 -32.06 -7.28
CA GLY A 391 -13.76 -33.47 -6.91
C GLY A 391 -14.44 -33.67 -5.55
N PHE A 392 -14.11 -32.84 -4.55
CA PHE A 392 -14.78 -32.87 -3.25
C PHE A 392 -16.27 -32.56 -3.35
N ILE A 393 -16.65 -31.54 -4.12
CA ILE A 393 -18.06 -31.17 -4.35
C ILE A 393 -18.81 -32.32 -5.01
N HIS A 394 -18.30 -32.84 -6.13
CA HIS A 394 -18.96 -33.91 -6.87
C HIS A 394 -19.04 -35.22 -6.07
N ASN A 395 -18.02 -35.53 -5.27
CA ASN A 395 -18.03 -36.68 -4.37
C ASN A 395 -19.03 -36.49 -3.23
N ALA A 396 -19.09 -35.32 -2.59
CA ALA A 396 -20.06 -35.01 -1.54
C ALA A 396 -21.51 -35.13 -2.05
N VAL A 397 -21.78 -34.59 -3.24
CA VAL A 397 -23.08 -34.65 -3.92
C VAL A 397 -23.50 -36.08 -4.29
N ALA A 398 -22.53 -36.97 -4.47
CA ALA A 398 -22.74 -38.40 -4.71
C ALA A 398 -22.85 -39.23 -3.40
N GLY A 399 -22.84 -38.59 -2.23
CA GLY A 399 -22.91 -39.25 -0.92
C GLY A 399 -21.55 -39.63 -0.31
N GLY A 400 -20.44 -39.20 -0.91
CA GLY A 400 -19.10 -39.47 -0.43
C GLY A 400 -18.72 -38.62 0.80
N THR A 401 -18.40 -39.28 1.91
CA THR A 401 -18.12 -38.61 3.19
C THR A 401 -16.75 -37.92 3.24
N GLU A 402 -15.76 -38.39 2.49
CA GLU A 402 -14.44 -37.74 2.40
C GLU A 402 -14.50 -36.42 1.63
N GLY A 403 -15.19 -36.39 0.49
CA GLY A 403 -15.42 -35.15 -0.25
C GLY A 403 -16.24 -34.15 0.57
N ALA A 404 -17.27 -34.63 1.29
CA ALA A 404 -18.04 -33.79 2.20
C ALA A 404 -17.16 -33.16 3.29
N ALA A 405 -16.22 -33.92 3.88
CA ALA A 405 -15.28 -33.40 4.87
C ALA A 405 -14.42 -32.25 4.29
N GLY A 406 -13.93 -32.37 3.06
CA GLY A 406 -13.18 -31.30 2.39
C GLY A 406 -14.02 -30.05 2.10
N VAL A 407 -15.27 -30.22 1.65
CA VAL A 407 -16.21 -29.12 1.42
C VAL A 407 -16.52 -28.39 2.72
N VAL A 408 -16.84 -29.13 3.79
CA VAL A 408 -17.12 -28.56 5.12
C VAL A 408 -15.88 -27.84 5.66
N GLY A 409 -14.68 -28.39 5.47
CA GLY A 409 -13.43 -27.73 5.86
C GLY A 409 -13.23 -26.37 5.18
N LEU A 410 -13.53 -26.27 3.88
CA LEU A 410 -13.44 -25.00 3.13
C LEU A 410 -14.47 -23.97 3.58
N VAL A 411 -15.74 -24.39 3.76
CA VAL A 411 -16.82 -23.50 4.22
C VAL A 411 -16.57 -23.04 5.65
N LEU A 412 -16.16 -23.94 6.55
CA LEU A 412 -15.82 -23.59 7.93
C LEU A 412 -14.58 -22.70 8.00
N GLY A 413 -13.57 -22.93 7.16
CA GLY A 413 -12.43 -22.03 7.04
C GLY A 413 -12.87 -20.61 6.67
N GLY A 414 -13.77 -20.48 5.68
CA GLY A 414 -14.41 -19.20 5.35
C GLY A 414 -15.19 -18.59 6.51
N PHE A 415 -15.97 -19.39 7.24
CA PHE A 415 -16.71 -18.94 8.41
C PHE A 415 -15.77 -18.38 9.50
N LEU A 416 -14.68 -19.09 9.82
CA LEU A 416 -13.69 -18.65 10.80
C LEU A 416 -12.97 -17.38 10.37
N ILE A 417 -12.61 -17.26 9.09
CA ILE A 417 -12.04 -16.03 8.52
C ILE A 417 -13.02 -14.86 8.72
N GLY A 418 -14.29 -15.04 8.36
CA GLY A 418 -15.30 -14.00 8.53
C GLY A 418 -15.52 -13.61 10.00
N LEU A 419 -15.45 -14.58 10.93
CA LEU A 419 -15.50 -14.33 12.38
C LEU A 419 -14.29 -13.50 12.85
N LEU A 420 -13.10 -13.80 12.32
CA LEU A 420 -11.86 -13.11 12.69
C LEU A 420 -11.84 -11.67 12.18
N GLU A 421 -12.26 -11.44 10.93
CA GLU A 421 -12.17 -10.12 10.28
C GLU A 421 -13.40 -9.23 10.49
N GLY A 422 -14.57 -9.81 10.76
CA GLY A 422 -15.85 -9.09 10.86
C GLY A 422 -16.29 -8.41 9.56
N ARG A 423 -15.73 -8.82 8.40
CA ARG A 423 -16.01 -8.23 7.09
C ARG A 423 -16.67 -9.24 6.15
N PRO A 424 -17.75 -8.86 5.44
CA PRO A 424 -18.37 -9.72 4.45
C PRO A 424 -17.46 -9.92 3.22
N PRO A 425 -17.66 -11.01 2.44
CA PRO A 425 -16.95 -11.18 1.18
C PRO A 425 -17.34 -10.10 0.17
N ALA A 426 -16.45 -9.81 -0.77
CA ALA A 426 -16.74 -8.93 -1.89
C ALA A 426 -17.89 -9.49 -2.74
N ALA A 427 -18.76 -8.62 -3.24
CA ALA A 427 -19.87 -9.00 -4.11
C ALA A 427 -19.35 -9.60 -5.43
N VAL A 428 -20.06 -10.58 -5.94
CA VAL A 428 -19.70 -11.21 -7.22
C VAL A 428 -20.05 -10.26 -8.37
N PRO A 429 -19.12 -9.97 -9.30
CA PRO A 429 -19.43 -9.12 -10.45
C PRO A 429 -20.41 -9.81 -11.40
N GLY A 430 -21.50 -9.12 -11.74
CA GLY A 430 -22.51 -9.55 -12.71
C GLY A 430 -23.91 -9.71 -12.12
N SER A 431 -24.89 -9.99 -12.99
CA SER A 431 -26.28 -10.25 -12.58
C SER A 431 -26.45 -11.66 -11.98
N LEU A 432 -27.50 -11.89 -11.19
CA LEU A 432 -27.80 -13.22 -10.63
C LEU A 432 -27.91 -14.31 -11.72
N SER A 433 -28.45 -13.97 -12.89
CA SER A 433 -28.54 -14.88 -14.04
C SER A 433 -27.16 -15.28 -14.58
N GLN A 434 -26.24 -14.32 -14.67
CA GLN A 434 -24.86 -14.56 -15.09
C GLN A 434 -24.11 -15.41 -14.06
N ILE A 435 -24.33 -15.17 -12.75
CA ILE A 435 -23.75 -15.96 -11.67
C ILE A 435 -24.24 -17.41 -11.70
N ALA A 436 -25.54 -17.63 -11.91
CA ALA A 436 -26.11 -18.97 -12.06
C ALA A 436 -25.53 -19.70 -13.29
N LEU A 437 -25.44 -19.00 -14.43
CA LEU A 437 -24.87 -19.55 -15.67
C LEU A 437 -23.38 -19.87 -15.51
N ALA A 438 -22.61 -18.99 -14.87
CA ALA A 438 -21.20 -19.21 -14.58
C ALA A 438 -21.01 -20.47 -13.71
N GLY A 439 -21.83 -20.63 -12.66
CA GLY A 439 -21.85 -21.83 -11.83
C GLY A 439 -22.15 -23.10 -12.64
N LEU A 440 -23.18 -23.06 -13.49
CA LEU A 440 -23.56 -24.18 -14.36
C LEU A 440 -22.41 -24.61 -15.30
N LEU A 441 -21.79 -23.65 -15.98
CA LEU A 441 -20.67 -23.88 -16.90
C LEU A 441 -19.44 -24.43 -16.17
N VAL A 442 -19.13 -23.90 -14.99
CA VAL A 442 -18.06 -24.43 -14.11
C VAL A 442 -18.38 -25.86 -13.68
N GLY A 443 -19.63 -26.16 -13.32
CA GLY A 443 -20.08 -27.50 -12.95
C GLY A 443 -19.89 -28.52 -14.07
N ILE A 444 -20.40 -28.21 -15.27
CA ILE A 444 -20.27 -29.05 -16.47
C ILE A 444 -18.78 -29.20 -16.82
N GLY A 445 -18.06 -28.09 -16.90
CA GLY A 445 -16.67 -28.06 -17.33
C GLY A 445 -15.77 -28.88 -16.42
N THR A 446 -15.84 -28.67 -15.10
CA THR A 446 -15.01 -29.42 -14.13
C THR A 446 -15.32 -30.91 -14.08
N LYS A 447 -16.56 -31.30 -14.40
CA LYS A 447 -16.96 -32.71 -14.47
C LYS A 447 -16.42 -33.38 -15.73
N LEU A 448 -16.48 -32.70 -16.88
CA LEU A 448 -15.96 -33.22 -18.15
C LEU A 448 -14.43 -33.27 -18.21
N SER A 449 -13.74 -32.26 -17.66
CA SER A 449 -12.27 -32.24 -17.57
C SER A 449 -11.71 -33.13 -16.47
N ASN A 450 -12.55 -33.52 -15.50
CA ASN A 450 -12.17 -34.19 -14.26
C ASN A 450 -11.19 -33.35 -13.39
N GLY A 451 -11.39 -32.03 -13.38
CA GLY A 451 -10.55 -31.11 -12.60
C GLY A 451 -10.88 -29.64 -12.78
N CYS A 452 -10.53 -28.84 -11.78
CA CYS A 452 -10.56 -27.36 -11.80
C CYS A 452 -9.12 -26.81 -11.69
N THR A 453 -8.94 -25.52 -11.39
CA THR A 453 -7.60 -24.93 -11.22
C THR A 453 -6.79 -25.65 -10.13
N SER A 454 -7.37 -26.02 -8.99
CA SER A 454 -6.62 -26.74 -7.95
C SER A 454 -6.15 -28.13 -8.41
N GLY A 455 -6.93 -28.80 -9.27
CA GLY A 455 -6.65 -30.14 -9.78
C GLY A 455 -5.68 -30.16 -10.97
N HIS A 456 -5.89 -29.31 -11.98
CA HIS A 456 -5.03 -29.27 -13.17
C HIS A 456 -3.85 -28.30 -13.04
N MET A 457 -4.06 -27.12 -12.46
CA MET A 457 -2.99 -26.12 -12.32
C MET A 457 -2.08 -26.49 -11.15
N LEU A 458 -2.59 -26.48 -9.91
CA LEU A 458 -1.74 -26.72 -8.73
C LEU A 458 -1.26 -28.17 -8.65
N CYS A 459 -2.19 -29.13 -8.63
CA CYS A 459 -1.83 -30.55 -8.52
C CYS A 459 -1.31 -31.14 -9.82
N GLY A 460 -1.77 -30.70 -10.98
CA GLY A 460 -1.49 -31.35 -12.26
C GLY A 460 -0.14 -30.92 -12.84
N LEU A 461 0.15 -29.60 -12.82
CA LEU A 461 1.45 -29.08 -13.24
C LEU A 461 2.57 -29.46 -12.28
N SER A 462 2.29 -29.64 -10.98
CA SER A 462 3.30 -30.10 -10.02
C SER A 462 3.87 -31.49 -10.33
N ARG A 463 3.14 -32.28 -11.14
CA ARG A 463 3.53 -33.62 -11.62
C ARG A 463 4.10 -33.61 -13.02
N LEU A 464 4.19 -32.42 -13.64
CA LEU A 464 4.57 -32.25 -15.04
C LEU A 464 3.64 -33.03 -16.00
N SER A 465 2.34 -33.09 -15.68
CA SER A 465 1.35 -33.81 -16.49
C SER A 465 1.00 -33.02 -17.76
N THR A 466 1.25 -33.61 -18.94
CA THR A 466 0.88 -33.04 -20.25
C THR A 466 -0.63 -32.86 -20.40
N ARG A 467 -1.43 -33.81 -19.88
CA ARG A 467 -2.89 -33.70 -19.81
C ARG A 467 -3.33 -32.46 -19.03
N SER A 468 -2.73 -32.21 -17.88
CA SER A 468 -3.08 -31.07 -17.03
C SER A 468 -2.57 -29.74 -17.58
N LEU A 469 -1.43 -29.75 -18.28
CA LEU A 469 -0.95 -28.59 -19.02
C LEU A 469 -1.92 -28.22 -20.14
N ALA A 470 -2.38 -29.19 -20.94
CA ALA A 470 -3.35 -28.96 -22.00
C ALA A 470 -4.69 -28.42 -21.47
N ALA A 471 -5.20 -28.99 -20.37
CA ALA A 471 -6.38 -28.47 -19.69
C ALA A 471 -6.18 -27.04 -19.17
N THR A 472 -5.01 -26.76 -18.57
CA THR A 472 -4.66 -25.45 -18.03
C THR A 472 -4.64 -24.38 -19.11
N LEU A 473 -3.95 -24.63 -20.23
CA LEU A 473 -3.95 -23.72 -21.36
C LEU A 473 -5.36 -23.50 -21.90
N SER A 474 -6.17 -24.56 -22.02
CA SER A 474 -7.53 -24.49 -22.58
C SER A 474 -8.47 -23.61 -21.75
N PHE A 475 -8.51 -23.81 -20.42
CA PHE A 475 -9.39 -22.99 -19.56
C PHE A 475 -8.87 -21.56 -19.41
N PHE A 476 -7.55 -21.35 -19.52
CA PHE A 476 -6.97 -20.02 -19.38
C PHE A 476 -7.23 -19.17 -20.62
N ILE A 477 -7.07 -19.75 -21.81
CA ILE A 477 -7.39 -19.09 -23.08
C ILE A 477 -8.88 -18.70 -23.14
N SER A 478 -9.76 -19.66 -22.85
CA SER A 478 -11.22 -19.41 -22.87
C SER A 478 -11.67 -18.45 -21.76
N GLY A 479 -11.06 -18.52 -20.57
CA GLY A 479 -11.32 -17.58 -19.49
C GLY A 479 -10.86 -16.16 -19.83
N ALA A 480 -9.65 -15.99 -20.35
CA ALA A 480 -9.15 -14.69 -20.80
C ALA A 480 -10.02 -14.10 -21.90
N ALA A 481 -10.38 -14.91 -22.91
CA ALA A 481 -11.27 -14.49 -23.99
C ALA A 481 -12.64 -14.04 -23.44
N THR A 482 -13.24 -14.82 -22.53
CA THR A 482 -14.55 -14.48 -21.95
C THR A 482 -14.49 -13.20 -21.13
N THR A 483 -13.45 -13.04 -20.29
CA THR A 483 -13.27 -11.83 -19.49
C THR A 483 -13.07 -10.60 -20.38
N LEU A 484 -12.26 -10.72 -21.44
CA LEU A 484 -12.05 -9.63 -22.40
C LEU A 484 -13.36 -9.21 -23.09
N LEU A 485 -14.20 -10.18 -23.46
CA LEU A 485 -15.46 -9.92 -24.15
C LEU A 485 -16.54 -9.31 -23.23
N ILE A 486 -16.61 -9.74 -21.98
CA ILE A 486 -17.69 -9.37 -21.05
C ILE A 486 -17.31 -8.18 -20.17
N HIS A 487 -16.06 -8.14 -19.69
CA HIS A 487 -15.59 -7.21 -18.67
C HIS A 487 -14.53 -6.22 -19.16
N GLY A 488 -14.09 -6.33 -20.42
CA GLY A 488 -13.00 -5.54 -20.99
C GLY A 488 -13.14 -4.03 -20.77
N SER A 489 -14.33 -3.44 -20.95
CA SER A 489 -14.53 -2.00 -20.79
C SER A 489 -14.82 -1.53 -19.35
N ASN A 490 -15.19 -2.45 -18.45
CA ASN A 490 -15.89 -2.11 -17.20
C ASN A 490 -15.12 -2.48 -15.92
N LEU A 491 -13.93 -3.06 -16.04
CA LEU A 491 -13.11 -3.39 -14.87
C LEU A 491 -12.42 -2.13 -14.32
N PRO A 492 -12.60 -1.81 -13.02
CA PRO A 492 -11.94 -0.68 -12.40
C PRO A 492 -10.41 -0.81 -12.53
N SER A 493 -9.74 0.30 -12.85
CA SER A 493 -8.27 0.38 -12.94
C SER A 493 -7.61 -0.06 -11.64
N ASN A 494 -6.36 -0.50 -11.73
CA ASN A 494 -5.63 -1.16 -10.66
C ASN A 494 -5.38 -0.21 -9.47
N SER A 495 -6.32 -0.15 -8.54
CA SER A 495 -6.04 0.16 -7.15
C SER A 495 -5.89 -1.18 -6.41
N ASP A 496 -4.87 -1.25 -5.56
CA ASP A 496 -4.80 -2.15 -4.41
C ASP A 496 -4.03 -3.45 -4.57
N PHE A 497 -2.73 -3.30 -4.38
CA PHE A 497 -1.90 -4.31 -3.76
C PHE A 497 -1.94 -4.16 -2.22
N ASP A 498 -3.02 -4.59 -1.58
CA ASP A 498 -2.96 -4.87 -0.13
C ASP A 498 -2.47 -6.30 0.08
N TRP A 499 -1.14 -6.43 0.15
CA TRP A 499 -0.45 -7.67 0.55
C TRP A 499 -0.10 -7.66 2.03
N THR A 500 -0.57 -6.66 2.77
CA THR A 500 -0.39 -6.67 4.20
C THR A 500 -1.29 -7.77 4.74
N VAL A 501 -0.71 -8.69 5.51
CA VAL A 501 -1.52 -9.46 6.44
C VAL A 501 -2.03 -8.39 7.40
N GLY A 502 -3.25 -7.89 7.17
CA GLY A 502 -3.78 -6.68 7.81
C GLY A 502 -3.81 -6.80 9.35
N ASP A 503 -4.58 -5.97 10.05
CA ASP A 503 -4.64 -6.03 11.53
C ASP A 503 -4.97 -7.43 12.10
N HIS A 504 -5.57 -8.28 11.27
CA HIS A 504 -6.00 -9.65 11.59
C HIS A 504 -4.99 -10.72 11.11
N GLY A 505 -3.90 -10.31 10.48
CA GLY A 505 -2.99 -11.19 9.78
C GLY A 505 -2.24 -12.17 10.66
N MET A 506 -1.82 -11.75 11.84
CA MET A 506 -1.26 -12.66 12.85
C MET A 506 -2.27 -13.71 13.34
N ARG A 507 -3.56 -13.35 13.41
CA ARG A 507 -4.63 -14.31 13.77
C ARG A 507 -4.89 -15.32 12.66
N LEU A 508 -4.87 -14.88 11.40
CA LEU A 508 -4.99 -15.76 10.22
C LEU A 508 -3.79 -16.71 10.09
N LEU A 509 -2.57 -16.21 10.30
CA LEU A 509 -1.36 -17.04 10.33
C LEU A 509 -1.37 -18.03 11.49
N SER A 510 -1.89 -17.63 12.65
CA SER A 510 -2.07 -18.53 13.81
C SER A 510 -3.10 -19.62 13.53
N LEU A 511 -4.22 -19.28 12.89
CA LEU A 511 -5.22 -20.26 12.44
C LEU A 511 -4.62 -21.24 11.42
N LYS A 512 -3.81 -20.75 10.48
CA LYS A 512 -3.09 -21.58 9.52
C LYS A 512 -2.12 -22.52 10.21
N ALA A 513 -1.28 -22.00 11.12
CA ALA A 513 -0.33 -22.79 11.90
C ALA A 513 -1.03 -23.85 12.76
N PHE A 514 -2.17 -23.52 13.36
CA PHE A 514 -3.01 -24.47 14.07
C PHE A 514 -3.50 -25.61 13.17
N CYS A 515 -3.98 -25.30 11.97
CA CYS A 515 -4.42 -26.34 11.03
C CYS A 515 -3.28 -27.24 10.56
N ILE A 516 -2.11 -26.66 10.30
CA ILE A 516 -0.89 -27.42 9.96
C ILE A 516 -0.46 -28.30 11.13
N LEU A 517 -0.50 -27.78 12.37
CA LEU A 517 -0.17 -28.53 13.58
C LEU A 517 -1.13 -29.71 13.79
N ILE A 518 -2.44 -29.49 13.72
CA ILE A 518 -3.43 -30.56 13.86
C ILE A 518 -3.29 -31.59 12.73
N SER A 519 -3.08 -31.13 11.49
CA SER A 519 -2.77 -32.02 10.37
C SER A 519 -1.54 -32.87 10.71
N THR A 520 -0.45 -32.26 11.17
CA THR A 520 0.79 -32.95 11.57
C THR A 520 0.60 -33.93 12.72
N ILE A 521 -0.23 -33.61 13.71
CA ILE A 521 -0.59 -34.51 14.82
C ILE A 521 -1.42 -35.70 14.29
N LEU A 522 -2.38 -35.46 13.40
CA LEU A 522 -3.12 -36.53 12.74
C LEU A 522 -2.23 -37.40 11.84
N HIS A 523 -1.05 -36.89 11.46
CA HIS A 523 -0.04 -37.58 10.65
C HIS A 523 1.00 -38.36 11.47
N THR A 524 1.08 -38.17 12.80
CA THR A 524 1.95 -39.01 13.62
C THR A 524 1.39 -40.45 13.60
N PRO A 525 2.26 -41.46 13.40
CA PRO A 525 1.81 -42.84 13.40
C PRO A 525 1.26 -43.16 14.79
N TRP A 526 -0.07 -43.22 14.90
CA TRP A 526 -0.72 -43.80 16.06
C TRP A 526 -0.49 -45.30 15.99
N GLU A 527 0.61 -45.70 16.62
CA GLU A 527 1.11 -47.06 16.84
C GLU A 527 1.30 -47.93 15.60
N ARG A 528 2.57 -48.33 15.41
CA ARG A 528 2.94 -49.50 14.62
C ARG A 528 2.30 -50.70 15.32
N TYR A 529 1.14 -51.15 14.87
CA TYR A 529 0.58 -52.42 15.32
C TYR A 529 1.50 -53.52 14.77
N ASP A 530 2.38 -54.02 15.65
CA ASP A 530 3.23 -55.17 15.34
C ASP A 530 2.31 -56.37 15.11
N GLY A 531 2.36 -56.88 13.89
CA GLY A 531 1.58 -58.03 13.46
C GLY A 531 2.02 -59.29 14.19
N SER A 532 1.52 -59.49 15.40
CA SER A 532 1.42 -60.81 15.97
C SER A 532 0.09 -60.97 16.73
N SER A 533 -0.69 -61.91 16.18
CA SER A 533 -1.82 -62.62 16.77
C SER A 533 -3.24 -62.06 16.57
N HIS A 534 -4.04 -62.97 15.99
CA HIS A 534 -5.49 -63.11 16.05
C HIS A 534 -6.35 -62.61 14.88
N THR A 535 -6.81 -63.62 14.13
CA THR A 535 -7.93 -63.67 13.19
C THR A 535 -9.25 -63.34 13.90
N ASP A 536 -9.59 -62.06 14.03
CA ASP A 536 -10.91 -61.62 14.50
C ASP A 536 -11.53 -60.64 13.51
N THR A 537 -12.72 -60.96 12.99
CA THR A 537 -13.45 -60.12 12.02
C THR A 537 -13.78 -58.73 12.61
N GLU A 538 -13.90 -58.61 13.93
CA GLU A 538 -14.12 -57.34 14.65
C GLU A 538 -12.90 -56.42 14.67
N SER A 539 -11.67 -56.94 14.70
CA SER A 539 -10.44 -56.13 14.69
C SER A 539 -10.24 -55.45 13.32
N SER A 540 -10.46 -56.19 12.23
CA SER A 540 -10.40 -55.66 10.86
C SER A 540 -11.44 -54.56 10.59
N THR A 541 -12.63 -54.69 11.19
CA THR A 541 -13.73 -53.72 11.05
C THR A 541 -13.42 -52.42 11.81
N ARG A 542 -12.85 -52.53 13.02
CA ARG A 542 -12.39 -51.38 13.82
C ARG A 542 -11.21 -50.65 13.16
N GLU A 543 -10.25 -51.36 12.59
CA GLU A 543 -9.13 -50.76 11.85
C GLU A 543 -9.60 -50.00 10.61
N THR A 544 -10.49 -50.60 9.82
CA THR A 544 -11.06 -49.97 8.62
C THR A 544 -11.87 -48.71 8.96
N PHE A 545 -12.65 -48.76 10.06
CA PHE A 545 -13.40 -47.61 10.55
C PHE A 545 -12.48 -46.47 11.04
N SER A 546 -11.43 -46.80 11.79
CA SER A 546 -10.42 -45.85 12.28
C SER A 546 -9.68 -45.15 11.13
N LEU A 547 -9.27 -45.91 10.11
CA LEU A 547 -8.61 -45.39 8.91
C LEU A 547 -9.52 -44.46 8.10
N SER A 548 -10.79 -44.84 7.89
CA SER A 548 -11.76 -43.98 7.19
C SER A 548 -12.00 -42.65 7.93
N THR A 549 -12.01 -42.68 9.26
CA THR A 549 -12.18 -41.49 10.10
C THR A 549 -10.96 -40.59 10.04
N LYS A 550 -9.74 -41.15 10.12
CA LYS A 550 -8.49 -40.40 9.96
C LYS A 550 -8.41 -39.72 8.59
N ARG A 551 -8.75 -40.42 7.49
CA ARG A 551 -8.77 -39.85 6.14
C ARG A 551 -9.76 -38.67 6.02
N ARG A 552 -10.94 -38.78 6.62
CA ARG A 552 -11.93 -37.68 6.69
C ARG A 552 -11.39 -36.47 7.44
N LEU A 553 -10.81 -36.66 8.63
CA LEU A 553 -10.23 -35.58 9.43
C LEU A 553 -9.10 -34.86 8.70
N ILE A 554 -8.19 -35.62 8.08
CA ILE A 554 -7.10 -35.05 7.27
C ILE A 554 -7.66 -34.21 6.11
N THR A 555 -8.69 -34.71 5.41
CA THR A 555 -9.31 -33.98 4.29
C THR A 555 -9.99 -32.70 4.76
N PHE A 556 -10.64 -32.73 5.92
CA PHE A 556 -11.26 -31.57 6.56
C PHE A 556 -10.24 -30.48 6.92
N PHE A 557 -9.20 -30.82 7.70
CA PHE A 557 -8.19 -29.84 8.13
C PHE A 557 -7.36 -29.30 6.96
N THR A 558 -7.15 -30.12 5.93
CA THR A 558 -6.48 -29.67 4.70
C THR A 558 -7.36 -28.71 3.90
N GLY A 559 -8.69 -28.94 3.85
CA GLY A 559 -9.65 -28.00 3.29
C GLY A 559 -9.65 -26.66 4.05
N LEU A 560 -9.59 -26.70 5.38
CA LEU A 560 -9.51 -25.51 6.23
C LEU A 560 -8.21 -24.73 6.00
N ASP A 561 -7.05 -25.40 6.00
CA ASP A 561 -5.75 -24.77 5.71
C ASP A 561 -5.72 -24.15 4.32
N PHE A 562 -6.30 -24.82 3.31
CA PHE A 562 -6.43 -24.27 1.96
C PHE A 562 -7.33 -23.03 1.94
N ALA A 563 -8.43 -23.00 2.69
CA ALA A 563 -9.30 -21.81 2.79
C ALA A 563 -8.54 -20.59 3.32
N VAL A 564 -7.74 -20.77 4.38
CA VAL A 564 -6.92 -19.69 4.95
C VAL A 564 -5.84 -19.27 3.96
N ALA A 565 -5.18 -20.21 3.28
CA ALA A 565 -4.18 -19.91 2.26
C ALA A 565 -4.76 -19.12 1.08
N LEU A 566 -5.94 -19.49 0.59
CA LEU A 566 -6.64 -18.78 -0.49
C LEU A 566 -6.95 -17.34 -0.10
N HIS A 567 -7.41 -17.14 1.13
CA HIS A 567 -7.80 -15.84 1.61
C HIS A 567 -6.59 -14.91 1.84
N VAL A 568 -5.53 -15.41 2.48
CA VAL A 568 -4.26 -14.67 2.65
C VAL A 568 -3.62 -14.31 1.29
N SER A 569 -3.87 -15.12 0.27
CA SER A 569 -3.42 -14.88 -1.11
C SER A 569 -4.34 -13.96 -1.92
N ASN A 570 -5.42 -13.43 -1.33
CA ASN A 570 -6.48 -12.68 -2.00
C ASN A 570 -7.14 -13.40 -3.18
N LEU A 571 -7.05 -14.73 -3.25
CA LEU A 571 -7.74 -15.54 -4.26
C LEU A 571 -9.25 -15.65 -4.03
N THR A 572 -9.72 -15.22 -2.87
CA THR A 572 -11.15 -15.14 -2.56
C THR A 572 -11.83 -13.96 -3.26
N ASP A 573 -11.09 -12.96 -3.75
CA ASP A 573 -11.66 -11.87 -4.53
C ASP A 573 -11.77 -12.24 -6.01
N ALA A 574 -13.00 -12.28 -6.50
CA ALA A 574 -13.33 -12.57 -7.89
C ALA A 574 -12.81 -11.49 -8.85
N THR A 575 -12.80 -10.22 -8.43
CA THR A 575 -12.37 -9.09 -9.26
C THR A 575 -10.89 -9.18 -9.58
N ARG A 576 -10.06 -9.55 -8.60
CA ARG A 576 -8.63 -9.80 -8.77
C ARG A 576 -8.36 -10.87 -9.82
N VAL A 577 -9.16 -11.94 -9.81
CA VAL A 577 -9.04 -13.02 -10.79
C VAL A 577 -9.41 -12.55 -12.20
N LEU A 578 -10.50 -11.78 -12.34
CA LEU A 578 -10.89 -11.19 -13.62
C LEU A 578 -9.84 -10.21 -14.14
N ARG A 579 -9.28 -9.36 -13.28
CA ARG A 579 -8.20 -8.42 -13.62
C ARG A 579 -6.99 -9.11 -14.22
N PHE A 580 -6.57 -10.24 -13.67
CA PHE A 580 -5.50 -11.04 -14.26
C PHE A 580 -5.88 -11.60 -15.64
N LEU A 581 -7.14 -12.00 -15.84
CA LEU A 581 -7.61 -12.57 -17.10
C LEU A 581 -7.73 -11.59 -18.25
N VAL A 582 -7.76 -10.28 -17.99
CA VAL A 582 -7.79 -9.27 -19.07
C VAL A 582 -6.46 -9.18 -19.82
N LEU A 583 -5.41 -9.88 -19.36
CA LEU A 583 -4.08 -9.94 -19.97
C LEU A 583 -3.35 -8.57 -19.95
N PRO A 584 -2.00 -8.54 -20.08
CA PRO A 584 -1.21 -7.31 -19.92
C PRO A 584 -1.47 -6.20 -20.95
N PHE A 585 -2.36 -6.43 -21.91
CA PHE A 585 -2.75 -5.45 -22.92
C PHE A 585 -3.82 -4.46 -22.40
N HIS A 586 -4.38 -4.69 -21.20
CA HIS A 586 -5.41 -3.85 -20.60
C HIS A 586 -4.94 -3.12 -19.34
N ARG A 587 -5.42 -1.89 -19.11
CA ARG A 587 -5.03 -1.06 -17.95
C ARG A 587 -5.45 -1.64 -16.59
N ALA A 588 -6.45 -2.52 -16.59
CA ALA A 588 -6.93 -3.20 -15.38
C ALA A 588 -6.15 -4.49 -15.07
N PHE A 589 -5.11 -4.83 -15.84
CA PHE A 589 -4.34 -6.05 -15.64
C PHE A 589 -3.63 -6.08 -14.29
N ASP A 590 -3.86 -7.17 -13.54
CA ASP A 590 -3.18 -7.43 -12.28
C ASP A 590 -2.29 -8.69 -12.40
N PRO A 591 -0.95 -8.56 -12.35
CA PRO A 591 -0.03 -9.70 -12.42
C PRO A 591 0.04 -10.54 -11.13
N SER A 592 -0.69 -10.18 -10.06
CA SER A 592 -0.69 -10.86 -8.76
C SER A 592 -0.86 -12.38 -8.86
N LEU A 593 -1.76 -12.86 -9.72
CA LEU A 593 -2.02 -14.29 -9.90
C LEU A 593 -0.84 -15.04 -10.52
N ALA A 594 -0.08 -14.40 -11.41
CA ALA A 594 1.13 -14.99 -11.98
C ALA A 594 2.21 -15.15 -10.91
N PHE A 595 2.43 -14.14 -10.08
CA PHE A 595 3.37 -14.23 -8.96
C PHE A 595 2.94 -15.27 -7.93
N LEU A 596 1.64 -15.38 -7.67
CA LEU A 596 1.10 -16.41 -6.79
C LEU A 596 1.32 -17.82 -7.35
N ALA A 597 1.10 -18.01 -8.66
CA ALA A 597 1.40 -19.28 -9.33
C ALA A 597 2.91 -19.60 -9.29
N LEU A 598 3.77 -18.59 -9.47
CA LEU A 598 5.22 -18.72 -9.32
C LEU A 598 5.64 -19.05 -7.89
N GLY A 599 4.92 -18.59 -6.87
CA GLY A 599 5.14 -18.95 -5.46
C GLY A 599 4.62 -20.34 -5.11
N ALA A 600 3.52 -20.78 -5.72
CA ALA A 600 2.87 -22.04 -5.38
C ALA A 600 3.43 -23.26 -6.15
N LEU A 601 3.75 -23.10 -7.44
CA LEU A 601 4.11 -24.23 -8.32
C LEU A 601 5.49 -24.83 -8.03
N PRO A 602 6.58 -24.07 -7.85
CA PRO A 602 7.90 -24.66 -7.58
C PRO A 602 7.97 -25.47 -6.29
N PRO A 603 7.47 -24.98 -5.13
CA PRO A 603 7.40 -25.78 -3.92
C PRO A 603 6.51 -27.01 -4.10
N ALA A 604 5.40 -26.88 -4.83
CA ALA A 604 4.53 -27.99 -5.17
C ALA A 604 5.26 -29.06 -6.01
N ILE A 605 5.97 -28.68 -7.07
CA ILE A 605 6.79 -29.59 -7.88
C ILE A 605 7.82 -30.29 -6.99
N TYR A 606 8.56 -29.53 -6.19
CA TYR A 606 9.58 -30.07 -5.30
C TYR A 606 8.99 -31.09 -4.30
N MET A 607 7.92 -30.74 -3.60
CA MET A 607 7.27 -31.61 -2.62
C MET A 607 6.70 -32.88 -3.28
N TYR A 608 6.06 -32.77 -4.44
CA TYR A 608 5.55 -33.93 -5.17
C TYR A 608 6.68 -34.88 -5.56
N HIS A 609 7.75 -34.38 -6.16
CA HIS A 609 8.83 -35.22 -6.68
C HIS A 609 9.72 -35.83 -5.59
N THR A 610 9.82 -35.19 -4.43
CA THR A 610 10.56 -35.73 -3.26
C THR A 610 9.76 -36.76 -2.48
N HIS A 611 8.44 -36.61 -2.39
CA HIS A 611 7.56 -37.50 -1.62
C HIS A 611 6.70 -38.41 -2.50
N ARG A 612 7.03 -38.54 -3.79
CA ARG A 612 6.36 -39.49 -4.70
C ARG A 612 6.60 -40.90 -4.16
N GLY A 613 5.52 -41.63 -3.89
CA GLY A 613 5.60 -42.97 -3.32
C GLY A 613 5.39 -43.06 -1.80
N SER A 614 5.35 -41.92 -1.10
CA SER A 614 5.27 -41.88 0.38
C SER A 614 3.83 -41.87 0.93
N ALA A 615 2.83 -42.30 0.15
CA ALA A 615 1.43 -42.29 0.57
C ALA A 615 1.21 -43.18 1.81
N ARG A 616 0.78 -42.61 2.93
CA ARG A 616 0.69 -43.32 4.23
C ARG A 616 -0.62 -44.07 4.46
N LEU A 617 -1.76 -43.51 4.07
CA LEU A 617 -3.11 -44.01 4.41
C LEU A 617 -3.98 -44.34 3.19
N GLY A 618 -3.42 -44.29 1.97
CA GLY A 618 -4.16 -44.57 0.75
C GLY A 618 -3.29 -45.05 -0.40
N LYS A 619 -3.92 -45.64 -1.42
CA LYS A 619 -3.22 -46.01 -2.66
C LYS A 619 -2.73 -44.73 -3.34
N LEU A 620 -1.48 -44.72 -3.79
CA LEU A 620 -0.95 -43.67 -4.64
C LEU A 620 -1.91 -43.43 -5.81
N PRO A 621 -2.12 -42.18 -6.26
CA PRO A 621 -2.88 -41.92 -7.46
C PRO A 621 -2.32 -42.79 -8.59
N GLY A 622 -3.20 -43.41 -9.37
CA GLY A 622 -2.80 -44.24 -10.51
C GLY A 622 -1.91 -43.47 -11.50
N THR A 623 -1.35 -44.21 -12.46
CA THR A 623 -0.48 -43.67 -13.53
C THR A 623 -1.03 -42.35 -14.10
N ILE A 624 -0.13 -41.37 -14.30
CA ILE A 624 -0.50 -40.06 -14.82
C ILE A 624 -1.21 -40.28 -16.17
N ALA A 625 -2.51 -40.00 -16.22
CA ALA A 625 -3.27 -40.10 -17.46
C ALA A 625 -2.67 -39.11 -18.47
N THR A 626 -2.08 -39.63 -19.55
CA THR A 626 -1.42 -38.84 -20.60
C THR A 626 -2.35 -38.49 -21.76
N LYS A 627 -3.49 -39.17 -21.88
CA LYS A 627 -4.41 -39.00 -23.00
C LYS A 627 -5.11 -37.64 -22.94
N ILE A 628 -4.92 -36.86 -23.99
CA ILE A 628 -5.64 -35.62 -24.26
C ILE A 628 -6.80 -35.98 -25.20
N ASP A 629 -8.02 -35.80 -24.72
CA ASP A 629 -9.26 -36.07 -25.44
C ASP A 629 -10.10 -34.80 -25.62
N SER A 630 -10.98 -34.78 -26.62
CA SER A 630 -11.88 -33.64 -26.90
C SER A 630 -12.75 -33.30 -25.70
N ARG A 631 -13.09 -34.32 -24.89
CA ARG A 631 -13.83 -34.15 -23.65
C ARG A 631 -13.08 -33.33 -22.60
N LEU A 632 -11.77 -33.58 -22.44
CA LEU A 632 -10.92 -32.79 -21.55
C LEU A 632 -10.83 -31.34 -22.00
N ILE A 633 -10.54 -31.13 -23.29
CA ILE A 633 -10.34 -29.79 -23.86
C ILE A 633 -11.65 -29.01 -23.83
N GLY A 634 -12.76 -29.61 -24.26
CA GLY A 634 -14.09 -29.00 -24.22
C GLY A 634 -14.56 -28.72 -22.79
N GLY A 635 -14.34 -29.65 -21.86
CA GLY A 635 -14.63 -29.46 -20.44
C GLY A 635 -13.80 -28.33 -19.82
N ALA A 636 -12.50 -28.29 -20.10
CA ALA A 636 -11.63 -27.21 -19.63
C ALA A 636 -12.04 -25.87 -20.24
N ALA A 637 -12.36 -25.81 -21.52
CA ALA A 637 -12.85 -24.59 -22.17
C ALA A 637 -14.16 -24.09 -21.54
N LEU A 638 -15.15 -24.97 -21.29
CA LEU A 638 -16.40 -24.61 -20.62
C LEU A 638 -16.16 -24.10 -19.18
N PHE A 639 -15.24 -24.73 -18.46
CA PHE A 639 -14.81 -24.25 -17.14
C PHE A 639 -14.19 -22.85 -17.26
N GLY A 640 -13.32 -22.62 -18.24
CA GLY A 640 -12.71 -21.33 -18.49
C GLY A 640 -13.73 -20.24 -18.79
N VAL A 641 -14.74 -20.51 -19.63
CA VAL A 641 -15.84 -19.57 -19.89
C VAL A 641 -16.58 -19.21 -18.60
N GLY A 642 -17.03 -20.22 -17.83
CA GLY A 642 -17.72 -19.95 -16.56
C GLY A 642 -16.86 -19.20 -15.54
N TRP A 643 -15.56 -19.50 -15.50
CA TRP A 643 -14.60 -18.81 -14.65
C TRP A 643 -14.35 -17.36 -15.09
N GLY A 644 -14.25 -17.08 -16.40
CA GLY A 644 -14.11 -15.72 -16.94
C GLY A 644 -15.37 -14.86 -16.85
N LEU A 645 -16.56 -15.47 -16.69
CA LEU A 645 -17.80 -14.73 -16.49
C LEU A 645 -17.88 -14.04 -15.13
N CYS A 646 -17.42 -14.69 -14.06
CA CYS A 646 -17.61 -14.19 -12.70
C CYS A 646 -16.32 -14.17 -11.85
N GLY A 647 -15.19 -14.69 -12.33
CA GLY A 647 -13.93 -14.74 -11.58
C GLY A 647 -13.89 -15.79 -10.47
N ILE A 648 -14.94 -16.62 -10.33
CA ILE A 648 -15.10 -17.56 -9.21
C ILE A 648 -14.73 -18.97 -9.63
N CYS A 649 -13.88 -19.59 -8.83
CA CYS A 649 -13.53 -21.00 -8.88
C CYS A 649 -14.19 -21.74 -7.69
N PRO A 650 -14.40 -23.08 -7.75
CA PRO A 650 -15.02 -23.83 -6.65
C PRO A 650 -14.48 -23.58 -5.25
N ALA A 651 -13.18 -23.35 -5.09
CA ALA A 651 -12.61 -23.13 -3.78
C ALA A 651 -12.94 -21.72 -3.20
N PRO A 652 -12.65 -20.60 -3.89
CA PRO A 652 -13.15 -19.28 -3.50
C PRO A 652 -14.66 -19.24 -3.26
N GLY A 653 -15.46 -19.92 -4.08
CA GLY A 653 -16.92 -19.97 -3.91
C GLY A 653 -17.36 -20.56 -2.57
N LEU A 654 -16.74 -21.67 -2.13
CA LEU A 654 -17.03 -22.29 -0.84
C LEU A 654 -16.53 -21.44 0.35
N VAL A 655 -15.35 -20.83 0.23
CA VAL A 655 -14.77 -19.97 1.28
C VAL A 655 -15.63 -18.71 1.46
N ASN A 656 -16.01 -18.05 0.37
CA ASN A 656 -16.85 -16.86 0.43
C ASN A 656 -18.28 -17.17 0.91
N LEU A 657 -18.82 -18.35 0.59
CA LEU A 657 -20.09 -18.79 1.17
C LEU A 657 -20.01 -18.84 2.71
N GLY A 658 -18.94 -19.42 3.26
CA GLY A 658 -18.70 -19.42 4.70
C GLY A 658 -18.60 -18.01 5.31
N ARG A 659 -17.87 -17.10 4.65
CA ARG A 659 -17.74 -15.69 5.06
C ARG A 659 -19.07 -14.94 4.99
N ALA A 660 -19.92 -15.23 4.00
CA ALA A 660 -21.23 -14.59 3.85
C ALA A 660 -22.18 -15.02 4.97
N ILE A 661 -22.18 -16.31 5.34
CA ILE A 661 -23.03 -16.88 6.40
C ILE A 661 -22.77 -16.20 7.75
N VAL A 662 -21.50 -16.08 8.17
CA VAL A 662 -21.16 -15.54 9.50
C VAL A 662 -21.48 -14.05 9.62
N ASN A 663 -21.25 -13.27 8.55
CA ASN A 663 -21.46 -11.83 8.55
C ASN A 663 -22.91 -11.41 8.26
N ARG A 664 -23.84 -12.37 8.16
CA ARG A 664 -25.24 -12.14 7.75
C ARG A 664 -25.36 -11.34 6.44
N ALA A 665 -24.36 -11.48 5.56
CA ALA A 665 -24.38 -10.87 4.25
C ALA A 665 -25.23 -11.71 3.29
N ASP A 666 -25.56 -11.13 2.14
CA ASP A 666 -26.35 -11.82 1.13
C ASP A 666 -25.59 -13.03 0.54
N ALA A 667 -25.82 -14.20 1.12
CA ALA A 667 -25.24 -15.47 0.69
C ALA A 667 -25.88 -16.02 -0.60
N THR A 668 -26.93 -15.36 -1.13
CA THR A 668 -27.67 -15.85 -2.29
C THR A 668 -26.79 -15.96 -3.53
N GLN A 669 -25.85 -15.02 -3.75
CA GLN A 669 -24.95 -15.05 -4.90
C GLN A 669 -24.07 -16.31 -4.91
N PHE A 670 -23.40 -16.60 -3.79
CA PHE A 670 -22.53 -17.78 -3.66
C PHE A 670 -23.34 -19.09 -3.61
N GLY A 671 -24.50 -19.07 -2.97
CA GLY A 671 -25.43 -20.21 -2.93
C GLY A 671 -25.97 -20.57 -4.32
N LEU A 672 -26.41 -19.56 -5.08
CA LEU A 672 -26.90 -19.72 -6.45
C LEU A 672 -25.80 -20.22 -7.39
N TRP A 673 -24.59 -19.64 -7.27
CA TRP A 673 -23.43 -20.10 -8.02
C TRP A 673 -23.11 -21.58 -7.72
N LEU A 674 -23.08 -21.96 -6.43
CA LEU A 674 -22.80 -23.33 -6.01
C LEU A 674 -23.89 -24.31 -6.47
N LEU A 675 -25.16 -23.91 -6.41
CA LEU A 675 -26.27 -24.69 -6.95
C LEU A 675 -26.07 -24.95 -8.45
N GLY A 676 -25.65 -23.93 -9.21
CA GLY A 676 -25.26 -24.07 -10.61
C GLY A 676 -24.16 -25.10 -10.81
N VAL A 677 -23.10 -25.06 -10.00
CA VAL A 677 -21.99 -26.04 -10.07
C VAL A 677 -22.47 -27.47 -9.84
N VAL A 678 -23.35 -27.67 -8.85
CA VAL A 678 -23.92 -28.99 -8.53
C VAL A 678 -24.81 -29.50 -9.65
N ILE A 679 -25.71 -28.66 -10.17
CA ILE A 679 -26.60 -29.01 -11.28
C ILE A 679 -25.78 -29.32 -12.53
N GLY A 680 -24.82 -28.47 -12.88
CA GLY A 680 -23.96 -28.66 -14.04
C GLY A 680 -23.16 -29.96 -13.98
N GLY A 681 -22.63 -30.29 -12.80
CA GLY A 681 -21.94 -31.56 -12.56
C GLY A 681 -22.83 -32.80 -12.64
N ARG A 682 -24.12 -32.68 -12.32
CA ARG A 682 -25.13 -33.75 -12.47
C ARG A 682 -25.56 -33.93 -13.93
N VAL A 683 -25.68 -32.82 -14.67
CA VAL A 683 -26.06 -32.81 -16.10
C VAL A 683 -24.96 -33.43 -16.96
N ALA A 684 -23.70 -33.11 -16.67
CA ALA A 684 -22.54 -33.72 -17.31
C ALA A 684 -22.36 -35.17 -16.81
N LYS A 685 -23.13 -36.12 -17.36
CA LYS A 685 -22.92 -37.55 -17.09
C LYS A 685 -21.49 -37.96 -17.47
N SER A 686 -20.83 -38.70 -16.56
CA SER A 686 -19.49 -39.25 -16.73
C SER A 686 -19.44 -40.32 -17.81
#